data_AF-A0A3C0WF93-F1
#
_entry.id   AF-A0A3C0WF93-F1
#
_cell.length_a   1.000
_cell.length_b   1.000
_cell.length_c   1.000
_cell.angle_alpha   90.00
_cell.angle_beta   90.00
_cell.angle_gamma   90.00
#
_symmetry.space_group_name_H-M   'P 1'
#
loop_
_entity.id
_entity.type
_entity.pdbx_description
1 polymer ?
#
loop_
_entity_poly.entity_id
_entity_poly.type
_entity_poly.pdbx_seq_one_letter_code
_entity_poly.pdbx_strand_id
1 'polypeptide(L)'
;MIHAQDAAWETVDVPSTWKRPRTLKPETNGFTWYRATVSVPEEWRGEKTRFLSEPIDDAREYYINGIKIGSAGNLPPKFRSGLGEDHEHDVPANALLYGESNVIAIRVAQRFPRGGFNVAPPVLITGKQAIEMGGAWQFRAGDDLQWRLWDDSDRKPFSFNEIEDAEQVLQKRQSLTGEKGPFTPQEALKLFTTPDDLEVTTALSDPHIAQPLSMKFDERGRLWVMEYRQYPDIEGLKMVSRDIYLRSVYDKIPLPPPHGEKGRDRISIHEDTNGDGTFDSHKIFVDGLNLATSFEFGRGGVFVTNPPYLLFYADTNGDDLPDNEPTVLLEGFGLEDSHSVANSMRFGPDGWLYGAQGSTVSGKVRRYGSADEPVVSMGQLIWRYHPERNKYEIFAEGGGNTFGVEIDQFGRVFSGHNGGNTRGFHYVQGGYSQKGFGKHGQLSNPYTFGYFPYMKHHDVVRFTHTYVIYQDSALPEQYHGNLFGVEPLQGRVVRSEVSADGSTFATKDLGHPLTTTDTWFRPVDIKVGPDGAIYVADMYEQRIDHASHYQGRIDRKRGRVYRIAAKDQPEQRNAVDYGAIPTSDLIASVAHESPWHRSTALRVLADRRDRSAITRLTGIVGKTEGTVALNALWALNASGGFTPQFAENVLRNHPDSHVVSWTIRLATDELLTNPNVDPKPLLTAFVNLAQTTQSVHVRSQLACSARRISDASSAMLVIKELVTHGEDTNDPHVPLLIWWAIESFMEDDSETVVSTLLADESTWYLELVQTHLVDRMMKRLILSGKQKHLNTAAAMFDGAPDKSTSGKLMTAFEASLQGQSLAGLPEQLVAALKKAGGGSIKLQVRQGIAEAIESAIKQIADANVDAKLRIDLITVLGEVKSEQALPALKGLLANEPDNAVLQNTISAIQSFEDSEIGTIAVQRLSAVSEDTRHSLQSLLASRPQWSIALAAAVKDERLA
;
A
#
# COMPACT_ATOMS: atom_id res chain seq x y z
N MET A 1 -11.38 6.15 38.55
CA MET A 1 -10.60 6.90 39.56
C MET A 1 -9.84 5.87 40.37
N ILE A 2 -8.53 5.79 40.17
CA ILE A 2 -7.58 5.01 40.99
C ILE A 2 -6.50 6.00 41.44
N HIS A 3 -6.06 5.84 42.68
CA HIS A 3 -5.34 6.79 43.50
C HIS A 3 -3.99 7.25 42.93
N ALA A 4 -3.78 8.57 42.90
CA ALA A 4 -2.47 9.17 42.95
C ALA A 4 -1.84 8.84 44.32
N GLN A 5 -0.92 7.88 44.37
CA GLN A 5 -0.06 7.66 45.54
C GLN A 5 1.39 7.97 45.14
N ASP A 6 1.90 9.08 45.70
CA ASP A 6 3.29 9.31 46.12
C ASP A 6 4.44 8.68 45.31
N ALA A 7 4.48 8.87 43.99
CA ALA A 7 5.74 8.71 43.26
C ALA A 7 6.71 9.82 43.68
N ALA A 8 7.94 9.51 44.11
CA ALA A 8 8.97 10.52 44.36
C ALA A 8 9.49 11.13 43.04
N TRP A 9 10.14 12.29 43.09
CA TRP A 9 10.88 12.80 41.93
C TRP A 9 12.04 11.86 41.60
N GLU A 10 12.16 11.47 40.33
CA GLU A 10 13.26 10.65 39.83
C GLU A 10 14.18 11.50 38.93
N THR A 11 15.44 11.08 38.77
CA THR A 11 16.37 11.67 37.79
C THR A 11 16.22 11.00 36.44
N VAL A 12 16.09 11.80 35.38
CA VAL A 12 16.08 11.34 33.98
C VAL A 12 17.05 12.16 33.15
N ASP A 13 17.71 11.55 32.18
CA ASP A 13 18.45 12.31 31.18
C ASP A 13 17.49 12.89 30.14
N VAL A 14 17.74 14.12 29.70
CA VAL A 14 17.03 14.79 28.62
C VAL A 14 18.06 15.21 27.57
N PRO A 15 17.95 14.77 26.30
CA PRO A 15 16.87 13.94 25.75
C PRO A 15 16.98 12.45 26.18
N SER A 16 15.85 11.85 26.56
CA SER A 16 15.64 10.41 26.70
C SER A 16 14.17 10.02 26.46
N THR A 17 13.96 8.78 25.98
CA THR A 17 12.63 8.17 25.88
C THR A 17 12.05 7.88 27.26
N TRP A 18 10.72 7.95 27.41
CA TRP A 18 10.02 7.51 28.64
C TRP A 18 10.25 6.06 29.05
N LYS A 19 10.79 5.22 28.16
CA LYS A 19 11.16 3.82 28.46
C LYS A 19 12.40 3.69 29.35
N ARG A 20 13.04 4.81 29.73
CA ARG A 20 14.18 4.88 30.66
C ARG A 20 14.00 6.14 31.52
N PRO A 21 13.72 6.01 32.85
CA PRO A 21 14.14 4.93 33.76
C PRO A 21 13.14 3.77 33.91
N ARG A 22 13.60 2.66 34.51
CA ARG A 22 12.91 1.36 34.60
C ARG A 22 11.82 1.26 35.68
N THR A 23 11.58 2.29 36.49
CA THR A 23 10.84 2.18 37.76
C THR A 23 9.36 2.55 37.67
N LEU A 24 8.95 3.44 36.76
CA LEU A 24 7.56 3.80 36.56
C LEU A 24 7.10 3.32 35.19
N LYS A 25 6.12 2.40 35.14
CA LYS A 25 5.29 2.21 33.95
C LYS A 25 4.27 3.36 33.98
N PRO A 26 4.36 4.37 33.10
CA PRO A 26 3.28 5.33 33.01
C PRO A 26 2.03 4.53 32.63
N GLU A 27 0.95 4.65 33.38
CA GLU A 27 -0.33 4.15 32.90
C GLU A 27 -0.56 4.75 31.52
N THR A 28 -1.11 3.96 30.59
CA THR A 28 -1.18 4.32 29.16
C THR A 28 -2.01 5.58 28.87
N ASN A 29 -2.59 6.22 29.90
CA ASN A 29 -3.21 7.54 29.87
C ASN A 29 -2.96 8.28 31.22
N GLY A 30 -2.24 9.41 31.24
CA GLY A 30 -1.93 10.16 32.48
C GLY A 30 -1.14 11.46 32.28
N PHE A 31 -0.77 12.15 33.35
CA PHE A 31 0.11 13.34 33.29
C PHE A 31 1.51 13.03 33.81
N THR A 32 2.52 13.70 33.26
CA THR A 32 3.90 13.66 33.72
C THR A 32 4.50 15.06 33.77
N TRP A 33 5.52 15.23 34.62
CA TRP A 33 6.23 16.49 34.83
C TRP A 33 7.73 16.30 34.68
N TYR A 34 8.35 17.26 34.00
CA TYR A 34 9.79 17.46 33.93
C TYR A 34 10.13 18.78 34.58
N ARG A 35 11.23 18.85 35.34
CA ARG A 35 11.79 20.14 35.75
C ARG A 35 13.31 20.11 35.94
N ALA A 36 13.92 21.24 35.68
CA ALA A 36 15.34 21.50 35.94
C ALA A 36 15.55 22.97 36.29
N THR A 37 16.77 23.31 36.67
CA THR A 37 17.17 24.68 36.96
C THR A 37 18.15 25.22 35.92
N VAL A 38 18.07 26.51 35.62
CA VAL A 38 18.96 27.18 34.68
C VAL A 38 19.38 28.54 35.22
N SER A 39 20.68 28.83 35.23
CA SER A 39 21.20 30.11 35.69
C SER A 39 21.22 31.08 34.53
N VAL A 40 20.39 32.12 34.59
CA VAL A 40 20.29 33.11 33.50
C VAL A 40 21.16 34.31 33.86
N PRO A 41 22.14 34.67 33.03
CA PRO A 41 23.05 35.79 33.29
C PRO A 41 22.33 37.13 33.47
N GLU A 42 22.90 38.00 34.31
CA GLU A 42 22.40 39.37 34.49
C GLU A 42 22.43 40.18 33.18
N GLU A 43 23.40 39.89 32.30
CA GLU A 43 23.58 40.55 31.00
C GLU A 43 22.42 40.28 30.02
N TRP A 44 21.57 39.27 30.27
CA TRP A 44 20.39 39.00 29.45
C TRP A 44 19.21 39.94 29.79
N ARG A 45 19.33 40.76 30.84
CA ARG A 45 18.24 41.64 31.29
C ARG A 45 17.89 42.67 30.22
N GLY A 46 16.62 42.66 29.80
CA GLY A 46 16.11 43.58 28.79
C GLY A 46 16.21 43.07 27.35
N GLU A 47 16.91 41.95 27.12
CA GLU A 47 16.96 41.29 25.82
C GLU A 47 15.75 40.36 25.60
N LYS A 48 15.39 40.13 24.33
CA LYS A 48 14.29 39.24 23.97
C LYS A 48 14.74 37.77 24.07
N THR A 49 14.28 37.08 25.11
CA THR A 49 14.55 35.66 25.33
C THR A 49 13.44 34.76 24.76
N ARG A 50 13.84 33.65 24.16
CA ARG A 50 12.95 32.59 23.66
C ARG A 50 13.27 31.25 24.32
N PHE A 51 12.24 30.44 24.53
CA PHE A 51 12.36 29.07 25.00
C PHE A 51 12.00 28.11 23.87
N LEU A 52 12.89 27.17 23.58
CA LEU A 52 12.73 26.17 22.55
C LEU A 52 12.69 24.78 23.19
N SER A 53 11.62 24.03 22.93
CA SER A 53 11.49 22.61 23.26
C SER A 53 11.60 21.79 21.99
N GLU A 54 12.01 20.52 22.08
CA GLU A 54 11.72 19.62 20.98
C GLU A 54 10.19 19.40 20.84
N PRO A 55 9.71 19.11 19.63
CA PRO A 55 8.39 18.53 19.41
C PRO A 55 8.21 17.23 20.17
N ILE A 56 7.14 17.14 20.96
CA ILE A 56 6.72 15.90 21.63
C ILE A 56 5.35 15.52 21.06
N ASP A 57 5.11 14.22 20.80
CA ASP A 57 3.85 13.70 20.26
C ASP A 57 2.63 14.09 21.12
N ASP A 58 2.81 14.22 22.43
CA ASP A 58 1.74 14.46 23.40
C ASP A 58 1.44 15.95 23.65
N ALA A 59 0.30 16.25 24.29
CA ALA A 59 -0.08 17.62 24.66
C ALA A 59 0.71 18.10 25.88
N ARG A 60 1.12 19.37 25.93
CA ARG A 60 1.97 19.89 27.01
C ARG A 60 1.85 21.39 27.27
N GLU A 61 2.32 21.78 28.44
CA GLU A 61 2.44 23.17 28.91
C GLU A 61 3.86 23.43 29.43
N TYR A 62 4.35 24.65 29.22
CA TYR A 62 5.70 25.08 29.60
C TYR A 62 5.65 26.20 30.63
N TYR A 63 6.50 26.11 31.65
CA TYR A 63 6.55 27.03 32.78
C TYR A 63 7.98 27.46 33.08
N ILE A 64 8.15 28.74 33.45
CA ILE A 64 9.40 29.29 33.99
C ILE A 64 9.06 30.00 35.31
N ASN A 65 9.72 29.59 36.41
CA ASN A 65 9.44 30.09 37.77
C ASN A 65 7.94 30.06 38.12
N GLY A 66 7.24 29.04 37.61
CA GLY A 66 5.80 28.86 37.77
C GLY A 66 4.89 29.75 36.91
N ILE A 67 5.44 30.64 36.09
CA ILE A 67 4.70 31.41 35.07
C ILE A 67 4.58 30.54 33.81
N LYS A 68 3.36 30.34 33.32
CA LYS A 68 3.13 29.63 32.05
C LYS A 68 3.59 30.49 30.88
N ILE A 69 4.50 29.97 30.07
CA ILE A 69 5.06 30.68 28.90
C ILE A 69 4.48 30.18 27.57
N GLY A 70 3.88 28.99 27.56
CA GLY A 70 3.33 28.41 26.33
C GLY A 70 2.67 27.05 26.53
N SER A 71 2.11 26.51 25.46
CA SER A 71 1.56 25.16 25.38
C SER A 71 1.51 24.69 23.93
N ALA A 72 1.46 23.38 23.74
CA ALA A 72 1.19 22.77 22.45
C ALA A 72 0.26 21.56 22.63
N GLY A 73 -0.74 21.45 21.75
CA GLY A 73 -1.84 20.52 21.91
C GLY A 73 -2.90 21.03 22.90
N ASN A 74 -3.87 20.18 23.20
CA ASN A 74 -4.88 20.44 24.22
C ASN A 74 -4.78 19.36 25.30
N LEU A 75 -4.70 19.75 26.57
CA LEU A 75 -4.79 18.81 27.69
C LEU A 75 -6.23 18.26 27.82
N PRO A 76 -6.44 17.09 28.46
CA PRO A 76 -7.77 16.55 28.75
C PRO A 76 -8.72 17.56 29.43
N PRO A 77 -10.05 17.47 29.22
CA PRO A 77 -10.77 16.37 28.56
C PRO A 77 -10.79 16.43 27.03
N LYS A 78 -10.54 17.59 26.41
CA LYS A 78 -10.51 17.75 24.94
C LYS A 78 -9.11 17.52 24.38
N PHE A 79 -8.55 16.35 24.67
CA PHE A 79 -7.16 16.06 24.31
C PHE A 79 -6.90 16.20 22.81
N ARG A 80 -5.84 16.93 22.45
CA ARG A 80 -5.28 16.99 21.11
C ARG A 80 -3.76 16.86 21.22
N SER A 81 -3.16 15.95 20.47
CA SER A 81 -1.70 15.90 20.30
C SER A 81 -1.19 17.29 19.90
N GLY A 82 -0.06 17.73 20.47
CA GLY A 82 0.60 18.95 20.01
C GLY A 82 1.70 18.67 18.98
N LEU A 83 1.63 17.52 18.28
CA LEU A 83 2.51 17.21 17.17
C LEU A 83 2.23 18.15 16.00
N GLY A 84 3.26 18.81 15.47
CA GLY A 84 3.16 19.76 14.36
C GLY A 84 2.68 21.16 14.75
N GLU A 85 2.68 21.52 16.04
CA GLU A 85 2.50 22.90 16.50
C GLU A 85 3.84 23.63 16.68
N ASP A 86 3.83 24.92 17.00
CA ASP A 86 5.06 25.64 17.33
C ASP A 86 5.63 25.17 18.69
N HIS A 87 6.96 25.06 18.78
CA HIS A 87 7.68 24.62 19.99
C HIS A 87 8.67 25.67 20.50
N GLU A 88 8.50 26.88 19.98
CA GLU A 88 9.22 28.08 20.34
C GLU A 88 8.25 29.03 21.02
N HIS A 89 8.64 29.55 22.18
CA HIS A 89 7.81 30.43 22.99
C HIS A 89 8.60 31.65 23.41
N ASP A 90 8.04 32.84 23.19
CA ASP A 90 8.57 34.08 23.74
C ASP A 90 8.51 34.01 25.28
N VAL A 91 9.63 34.28 25.95
CA VAL A 91 9.71 34.28 27.41
C VAL A 91 9.41 35.67 27.94
N PRO A 92 8.33 35.87 28.73
CA PRO A 92 8.07 37.15 29.35
C PRO A 92 9.23 37.57 30.27
N ALA A 93 9.65 38.84 30.20
CA ALA A 93 10.78 39.33 31.00
C ALA A 93 10.57 39.16 32.52
N ASN A 94 9.31 39.18 32.99
CA ASN A 94 8.95 38.94 34.39
C ASN A 94 8.92 37.45 34.80
N ALA A 95 9.10 36.53 33.85
CA ALA A 95 9.25 35.11 34.13
C ALA A 95 10.70 34.73 34.49
N LEU A 96 11.69 35.59 34.18
CA LEU A 96 13.10 35.33 34.42
C LEU A 96 13.63 36.11 35.63
N LEU A 97 14.40 35.41 36.46
CA LEU A 97 15.27 35.94 37.50
C LEU A 97 16.68 36.03 36.92
N TYR A 98 17.07 37.24 36.50
CA TYR A 98 18.40 37.50 35.96
C TYR A 98 19.45 37.53 37.07
N GLY A 99 20.63 36.97 36.80
CA GLY A 99 21.69 36.77 37.79
C GLY A 99 21.43 35.63 38.77
N GLU A 100 20.30 34.93 38.65
CA GLU A 100 19.84 33.89 39.57
C GLU A 100 19.46 32.59 38.84
N SER A 101 19.16 31.56 39.64
CA SER A 101 18.70 30.26 39.15
C SER A 101 17.19 30.28 38.92
N ASN A 102 16.78 29.87 37.73
CA ASN A 102 15.41 29.81 37.26
C ASN A 102 14.94 28.36 37.18
N VAL A 103 13.67 28.11 37.49
CA VAL A 103 13.04 26.79 37.39
C VAL A 103 12.35 26.67 36.05
N ILE A 104 12.73 25.69 35.24
CA ILE A 104 12.01 25.31 34.03
C ILE A 104 11.19 24.08 34.35
N ALA A 105 9.89 24.09 34.05
CA ALA A 105 9.01 22.96 34.26
C ALA A 105 8.10 22.71 33.04
N ILE A 106 7.89 21.44 32.72
CA ILE A 106 7.14 20.99 31.54
C ILE A 106 6.15 19.93 31.98
N ARG A 107 4.86 20.19 31.77
CA ARG A 107 3.75 19.29 32.11
C ARG A 107 3.24 18.65 30.84
N VAL A 108 3.18 17.32 30.77
CA VAL A 108 2.80 16.57 29.57
C VAL A 108 1.60 15.67 29.87
N ALA A 109 0.53 15.74 29.08
CA ALA A 109 -0.57 14.78 29.11
C ALA A 109 -0.31 13.67 28.11
N GLN A 110 0.00 12.48 28.62
CA GLN A 110 0.33 11.29 27.86
C GLN A 110 -0.93 10.55 27.41
N ARG A 111 -1.01 10.29 26.10
CA ARG A 111 -2.03 9.42 25.49
C ARG A 111 -1.46 8.42 24.49
N PHE A 112 -0.24 8.65 23.98
CA PHE A 112 0.40 7.78 23.00
C PHE A 112 1.65 7.07 23.57
N PRO A 113 2.00 5.87 23.06
CA PRO A 113 3.12 5.07 23.58
C PRO A 113 4.52 5.56 23.16
N ARG A 114 4.64 6.69 22.46
CA ARG A 114 5.89 7.21 21.86
C ARG A 114 6.44 8.50 22.48
N GLY A 115 5.88 9.00 23.58
CA GLY A 115 6.34 10.27 24.14
C GLY A 115 7.72 10.22 24.83
N GLY A 116 8.24 11.39 25.17
CA GLY A 116 9.59 11.62 25.67
C GLY A 116 10.30 12.76 24.94
N PHE A 117 11.44 13.16 25.49
CA PHE A 117 12.39 14.01 24.78
C PHE A 117 13.32 13.10 23.97
N ASN A 118 13.03 12.86 22.69
CA ASN A 118 13.72 11.85 21.89
C ASN A 118 14.83 12.43 21.00
N VAL A 119 14.94 13.75 20.91
CA VAL A 119 15.58 14.44 19.79
C VAL A 119 16.61 15.44 20.28
N ALA A 120 16.19 16.36 21.15
CA ALA A 120 16.99 17.51 21.54
C ALA A 120 16.52 18.08 22.89
N PRO A 121 17.44 18.51 23.76
CA PRO A 121 17.07 19.04 25.07
C PRO A 121 16.35 20.40 24.96
N PRO A 122 15.67 20.91 26.00
CA PRO A 122 15.19 22.30 26.00
C PRO A 122 16.32 23.34 25.94
N VAL A 123 16.08 24.52 25.35
CA VAL A 123 17.09 25.60 25.20
C VAL A 123 16.45 26.97 25.49
N LEU A 124 17.20 27.84 26.17
CA LEU A 124 16.91 29.28 26.20
C LEU A 124 17.84 30.03 25.26
N ILE A 125 17.30 30.95 24.46
CA ILE A 125 18.07 31.73 23.47
C ILE A 125 17.82 33.22 23.68
N THR A 126 18.88 34.02 23.73
CA THR A 126 18.82 35.48 23.63
C THR A 126 19.89 35.99 22.66
N GLY A 127 19.48 36.77 21.65
CA GLY A 127 20.43 37.23 20.61
C GLY A 127 21.24 36.10 19.98
N LYS A 128 22.57 36.12 20.17
CA LYS A 128 23.53 35.10 19.70
C LYS A 128 23.93 34.09 20.78
N GLN A 129 23.39 34.20 21.99
CA GLN A 129 23.71 33.33 23.12
C GLN A 129 22.59 32.31 23.34
N ALA A 130 22.96 31.11 23.74
CA ALA A 130 22.03 30.06 24.11
C ALA A 130 22.52 29.33 25.38
N ILE A 131 21.57 28.81 26.17
CA ILE A 131 21.84 27.87 27.25
C ILE A 131 21.07 26.59 26.94
N GLU A 132 21.81 25.54 26.56
CA GLU A 132 21.25 24.21 26.33
C GLU A 132 21.08 23.45 27.65
N MET A 133 19.92 22.85 27.85
CA MET A 133 19.56 22.16 29.09
C MET A 133 19.57 20.64 28.93
N GLY A 134 20.65 20.11 28.34
CA GLY A 134 20.84 18.69 28.09
C GLY A 134 21.57 17.97 29.23
N GLY A 135 21.00 16.86 29.70
CA GLY A 135 21.52 16.08 30.82
C GLY A 135 20.44 15.78 31.85
N ALA A 136 20.80 15.73 33.13
CA ALA A 136 19.88 15.31 34.18
C ALA A 136 18.75 16.32 34.44
N TRP A 137 17.52 15.84 34.53
CA TRP A 137 16.29 16.53 34.92
C TRP A 137 15.55 15.74 36.00
N GLN A 138 14.66 16.40 36.75
CA GLN A 138 13.69 15.71 37.60
C GLN A 138 12.44 15.32 36.80
N PHE A 139 11.94 14.11 37.02
CA PHE A 139 10.75 13.54 36.42
C PHE A 139 9.78 13.02 37.48
N ARG A 140 8.48 13.20 37.25
CA ARG A 140 7.43 12.67 38.13
C ARG A 140 6.14 12.39 37.36
N ALA A 141 5.51 11.25 37.61
CA ALA A 141 4.18 10.95 37.12
C ALA A 141 3.11 11.49 38.09
N GLY A 142 2.01 12.01 37.55
CA GLY A 142 0.93 12.65 38.31
C GLY A 142 0.61 14.05 37.82
N ASP A 143 -0.40 14.67 38.43
CA ASP A 143 -0.94 15.95 37.97
C ASP A 143 -1.15 16.98 39.09
N ASP A 144 -0.06 17.52 39.64
CA ASP A 144 -0.11 18.60 40.62
C ASP A 144 0.59 19.86 40.10
N LEU A 145 -0.18 20.94 39.98
CA LEU A 145 0.31 22.22 39.47
C LEU A 145 1.36 22.89 40.36
N GLN A 146 1.52 22.49 41.63
CA GLN A 146 2.60 23.00 42.49
C GLN A 146 3.98 22.57 42.00
N TRP A 147 4.06 21.49 41.22
CA TRP A 147 5.32 20.94 40.71
C TRP A 147 6.00 21.80 39.64
N ARG A 148 5.34 22.87 39.17
CA ARG A 148 5.96 23.90 38.33
C ARG A 148 6.98 24.77 39.08
N LEU A 149 6.96 24.73 40.41
CA LEU A 149 7.91 25.42 41.29
C LEU A 149 8.96 24.41 41.80
N TRP A 150 10.06 24.90 42.34
CA TRP A 150 11.11 24.09 42.97
C TRP A 150 11.01 24.17 44.48
N ASP A 151 11.15 23.03 45.17
CA ASP A 151 11.21 22.97 46.63
C ASP A 151 12.70 22.88 47.05
N ASP A 152 13.12 23.75 47.96
CA ASP A 152 14.54 24.12 48.18
C ASP A 152 15.33 23.15 49.07
N SER A 153 14.79 21.97 49.41
CA SER A 153 15.46 21.02 50.29
C SER A 153 16.58 20.17 49.64
N ASP A 154 16.76 20.21 48.30
CA ASP A 154 17.75 19.33 47.63
C ASP A 154 18.25 19.85 46.25
N ARG A 155 18.85 21.05 46.20
CA ARG A 155 19.49 21.56 44.97
C ARG A 155 20.89 20.96 44.81
N LYS A 156 21.05 20.00 43.90
CA LYS A 156 22.19 19.78 42.96
C LYS A 156 22.19 18.33 42.47
N PRO A 157 21.82 18.05 41.20
CA PRO A 157 22.75 18.25 40.07
C PRO A 157 22.09 18.76 38.75
N PHE A 158 20.87 19.31 38.79
CA PHE A 158 20.07 19.65 37.59
C PHE A 158 20.17 21.12 37.15
N SER A 159 21.34 21.74 37.26
CA SER A 159 21.52 23.18 37.00
C SER A 159 22.39 23.44 35.77
N PHE A 160 21.78 24.02 34.74
CA PHE A 160 22.45 24.41 33.50
C PHE A 160 22.89 25.87 33.55
N ASN A 161 24.09 26.17 33.07
CA ASN A 161 24.67 27.53 33.12
C ASN A 161 25.68 27.81 32.01
N GLU A 162 25.92 26.87 31.09
CA GLU A 162 26.87 27.04 30.00
C GLU A 162 26.25 27.93 28.92
N ILE A 163 26.95 29.01 28.57
CA ILE A 163 26.55 29.92 27.50
C ILE A 163 27.29 29.51 26.23
N GLU A 164 26.53 29.14 25.21
CA GLU A 164 27.02 28.74 23.90
C GLU A 164 26.56 29.72 22.81
N ASP A 165 27.14 29.59 21.61
CA ASP A 165 26.66 30.29 20.42
C ASP A 165 25.33 29.68 19.94
N ALA A 166 24.32 30.52 19.77
CA ALA A 166 22.97 30.09 19.44
C ALA A 166 22.88 29.40 18.07
N GLU A 167 23.68 29.81 17.09
CA GLU A 167 23.66 29.19 15.76
C GLU A 167 24.23 27.77 15.83
N GLN A 168 25.33 27.58 16.57
CA GLN A 168 25.92 26.27 16.80
C GLN A 168 24.98 25.32 17.55
N VAL A 169 24.31 25.81 18.61
CA VAL A 169 23.32 25.01 19.35
C VAL A 169 22.16 24.63 18.43
N LEU A 170 21.61 25.57 17.65
CA LEU A 170 20.53 25.29 16.70
C LEU A 170 20.94 24.26 15.62
N GLN A 171 22.19 24.28 15.16
CA GLN A 171 22.73 23.27 14.26
C GLN A 171 22.88 21.89 14.93
N LYS A 172 23.44 21.81 16.15
CA LYS A 172 23.59 20.55 16.91
C LYS A 172 22.25 19.83 17.11
N ARG A 173 21.18 20.58 17.39
CA ARG A 173 19.81 20.05 17.56
C ARG A 173 19.28 19.30 16.34
N GLN A 174 19.79 19.62 15.15
CA GLN A 174 19.42 18.97 13.90
C GLN A 174 20.18 17.63 13.69
N SER A 175 21.19 17.30 14.50
CA SER A 175 22.00 16.06 14.40
C SER A 175 21.72 15.06 15.54
N LEU A 176 21.92 13.74 15.36
CA LEU A 176 21.85 12.76 16.45
C LEU A 176 23.22 12.60 17.13
N THR A 177 23.21 12.30 18.43
CA THR A 177 24.42 12.11 19.24
C THR A 177 25.31 10.97 18.70
N GLY A 178 26.56 11.28 18.34
CA GLY A 178 27.54 10.30 17.85
C GLY A 178 27.72 10.24 16.33
N GLU A 179 27.12 11.17 15.59
CA GLU A 179 27.11 11.16 14.12
C GLU A 179 28.24 11.97 13.49
N LYS A 180 28.74 11.48 12.34
CA LYS A 180 29.81 12.13 11.56
C LYS A 180 29.30 13.14 10.52
N GLY A 181 27.99 13.39 10.47
CA GLY A 181 27.36 14.21 9.44
C GLY A 181 27.43 13.58 8.03
N PRO A 182 26.96 14.29 7.00
CA PRO A 182 27.04 13.84 5.62
C PRO A 182 28.50 13.87 5.11
N PHE A 183 28.92 12.83 4.41
CA PHE A 183 30.21 12.78 3.72
C PHE A 183 30.17 13.58 2.42
N THR A 184 31.33 13.99 1.89
CA THR A 184 31.43 14.45 0.48
C THR A 184 31.18 13.29 -0.49
N PRO A 185 30.82 13.53 -1.76
CA PRO A 185 30.64 12.46 -2.74
C PRO A 185 31.86 11.53 -2.85
N GLN A 186 33.07 12.09 -2.86
CA GLN A 186 34.31 11.32 -2.97
C GLN A 186 34.64 10.51 -1.71
N GLU A 187 34.22 10.97 -0.53
CA GLU A 187 34.37 10.21 0.72
C GLU A 187 33.36 9.08 0.80
N ALA A 188 32.09 9.34 0.48
CA ALA A 188 31.05 8.32 0.48
C ALA A 188 31.34 7.20 -0.53
N LEU A 189 31.86 7.56 -1.71
CA LEU A 189 32.24 6.57 -2.73
C LEU A 189 33.24 5.54 -2.20
N LYS A 190 34.19 5.97 -1.35
CA LYS A 190 35.20 5.09 -0.73
C LYS A 190 34.64 4.15 0.34
N LEU A 191 33.42 4.40 0.81
CA LEU A 191 32.75 3.58 1.83
C LEU A 191 31.94 2.43 1.21
N PHE A 192 31.75 2.42 -0.11
CA PHE A 192 31.07 1.32 -0.78
C PHE A 192 31.93 0.07 -0.84
N THR A 193 31.26 -1.07 -0.76
CA THR A 193 31.79 -2.39 -1.04
C THR A 193 30.94 -3.02 -2.15
N THR A 194 31.60 -3.51 -3.20
CA THR A 194 31.03 -4.12 -4.40
C THR A 194 31.83 -5.38 -4.76
N PRO A 195 31.24 -6.37 -5.45
CA PRO A 195 31.98 -7.51 -6.01
C PRO A 195 33.14 -7.08 -6.92
N ASP A 196 34.20 -7.91 -6.99
CA ASP A 196 35.46 -7.58 -7.71
C ASP A 196 35.30 -7.42 -9.23
N ASP A 197 34.23 -8.00 -9.81
CA ASP A 197 33.90 -7.93 -11.24
C ASP A 197 33.02 -6.71 -11.59
N LEU A 198 32.59 -5.94 -10.59
CA LEU A 198 31.82 -4.71 -10.74
C LEU A 198 32.62 -3.51 -10.26
N GLU A 199 32.31 -2.34 -10.83
CA GLU A 199 32.82 -1.04 -10.41
C GLU A 199 31.66 -0.10 -10.09
N VAL A 200 31.84 0.72 -9.05
CA VAL A 200 30.90 1.76 -8.64
C VAL A 200 31.54 3.12 -8.83
N THR A 201 30.90 4.00 -9.60
CA THR A 201 31.33 5.38 -9.80
C THR A 201 30.23 6.36 -9.45
N THR A 202 30.59 7.62 -9.17
CA THR A 202 29.61 8.70 -9.00
C THR A 202 29.30 9.27 -10.38
N ALA A 203 28.06 9.12 -10.85
CA ALA A 203 27.64 9.66 -12.15
C ALA A 203 27.17 11.12 -12.04
N LEU A 204 26.47 11.45 -10.94
CA LEU A 204 25.92 12.79 -10.69
C LEU A 204 25.83 13.02 -9.17
N SER A 205 26.07 14.24 -8.70
CA SER A 205 26.01 14.56 -7.27
C SER A 205 25.66 16.02 -6.99
N ASP A 206 25.40 16.31 -5.73
CA ASP A 206 25.32 17.67 -5.19
C ASP A 206 26.59 18.50 -5.53
N PRO A 207 26.46 19.81 -5.84
CA PRO A 207 25.26 20.65 -5.72
C PRO A 207 24.34 20.63 -6.97
N HIS A 208 24.64 19.85 -8.01
CA HIS A 208 23.89 19.88 -9.27
C HIS A 208 22.47 19.33 -9.13
N ILE A 209 22.30 18.35 -8.23
CA ILE A 209 21.00 17.76 -7.85
C ILE A 209 20.85 17.73 -6.32
N ALA A 210 19.61 17.56 -5.86
CA ALA A 210 19.27 17.23 -4.48
C ALA A 210 18.01 16.35 -4.42
N GLN A 211 17.96 15.43 -3.45
CA GLN A 211 16.86 14.49 -3.21
C GLN A 211 16.29 13.85 -4.51
N PRO A 212 17.13 13.18 -5.33
CA PRO A 212 16.64 12.49 -6.51
C PRO A 212 15.63 11.41 -6.10
N LEU A 213 14.44 11.43 -6.67
CA LEU A 213 13.35 10.48 -6.36
C LEU A 213 13.02 9.56 -7.54
N SER A 214 13.08 10.08 -8.77
CA SER A 214 12.83 9.31 -9.99
C SER A 214 13.80 9.76 -11.06
N MET A 215 14.41 8.81 -11.77
CA MET A 215 15.33 9.11 -12.85
C MET A 215 15.00 8.32 -14.12
N LYS A 216 15.28 8.92 -15.28
CA LYS A 216 15.05 8.32 -16.61
C LYS A 216 16.09 8.82 -17.60
N PHE A 217 16.31 8.04 -18.66
CA PHE A 217 17.14 8.43 -19.78
C PHE A 217 16.24 8.78 -20.98
N ASP A 218 16.48 9.91 -21.62
CA ASP A 218 15.76 10.30 -22.83
C ASP A 218 16.31 9.61 -24.09
N GLU A 219 15.70 9.86 -25.26
CA GLU A 219 16.13 9.27 -26.55
C GLU A 219 17.55 9.63 -26.99
N ARG A 220 18.17 10.60 -26.32
CA ARG A 220 19.55 11.07 -26.54
C ARG A 220 20.55 10.47 -25.55
N GLY A 221 20.07 9.63 -24.62
CA GLY A 221 20.88 9.04 -23.55
C GLY A 221 21.21 10.01 -22.40
N ARG A 222 20.54 11.17 -22.32
CA ARG A 222 20.74 12.13 -21.22
C ARG A 222 19.96 11.70 -19.99
N LEU A 223 20.53 11.88 -18.81
CA LEU A 223 19.88 11.56 -17.54
C LEU A 223 18.98 12.71 -17.09
N TRP A 224 17.71 12.42 -16.88
CA TRP A 224 16.76 13.33 -16.28
C TRP A 224 16.44 12.91 -14.85
N VAL A 225 16.30 13.87 -13.94
CA VAL A 225 16.09 13.63 -12.51
C VAL A 225 14.92 14.45 -11.99
N MET A 226 13.97 13.80 -11.32
CA MET A 226 12.96 14.43 -10.47
C MET A 226 13.56 14.67 -9.09
N GLU A 227 13.68 15.93 -8.70
CA GLU A 227 14.23 16.36 -7.42
C GLU A 227 13.11 16.68 -6.43
N TYR A 228 12.96 15.87 -5.36
CA TYR A 228 11.81 15.88 -4.44
C TYR A 228 11.95 16.86 -3.24
N ARG A 229 12.51 18.05 -3.52
CA ARG A 229 12.91 19.07 -2.55
C ARG A 229 11.77 19.67 -1.72
N GLN A 230 10.52 19.52 -2.16
CA GLN A 230 9.35 20.03 -1.46
C GLN A 230 9.02 19.19 -0.23
N TYR A 231 9.22 17.87 -0.31
CA TYR A 231 8.80 16.87 0.67
C TYR A 231 9.07 17.24 2.15
N PRO A 232 8.18 16.82 3.07
CA PRO A 232 6.92 16.09 2.88
C PRO A 232 5.68 16.98 2.75
N ASP A 233 5.81 18.27 3.06
CA ASP A 233 4.68 19.17 3.18
C ASP A 233 4.34 19.80 1.84
N ILE A 234 3.05 19.88 1.53
CA ILE A 234 2.57 20.46 0.28
C ILE A 234 2.50 21.98 0.44
N GLU A 235 3.20 22.71 -0.43
CA GLU A 235 3.20 24.17 -0.39
C GLU A 235 1.77 24.72 -0.58
N GLY A 236 1.41 25.73 0.21
CA GLY A 236 0.09 26.37 0.13
C GLY A 236 -1.08 25.63 0.79
N LEU A 237 -0.85 24.46 1.40
CA LEU A 237 -1.87 23.70 2.14
C LEU A 237 -1.64 23.74 3.65
N LYS A 238 -2.73 23.73 4.42
CA LYS A 238 -2.69 23.59 5.87
C LYS A 238 -3.24 22.22 6.29
N MET A 239 -2.41 21.43 6.97
CA MET A 239 -2.89 20.18 7.59
C MET A 239 -3.87 20.48 8.72
N VAL A 240 -5.11 20.03 8.59
CA VAL A 240 -6.21 20.23 9.54
C VAL A 240 -6.21 19.14 10.61
N SER A 241 -5.98 17.90 10.21
CA SER A 241 -5.94 16.75 11.10
C SER A 241 -5.10 15.62 10.51
N ARG A 242 -4.68 14.69 11.36
CA ARG A 242 -4.00 13.46 10.96
C ARG A 242 -4.51 12.30 11.81
N ASP A 243 -4.70 11.14 11.20
CA ASP A 243 -5.17 9.95 11.92
C ASP A 243 -4.04 9.07 12.47
N ILE A 244 -4.41 7.94 13.10
CA ILE A 244 -3.47 6.98 13.70
C ILE A 244 -2.54 6.29 12.69
N TYR A 245 -2.85 6.36 11.40
CA TYR A 245 -2.06 5.79 10.31
C TYR A 245 -1.27 6.85 9.55
N LEU A 246 -1.19 8.08 10.09
CA LEU A 246 -0.51 9.25 9.54
C LEU A 246 -1.14 9.84 8.28
N ARG A 247 -2.41 9.52 8.01
CA ARG A 247 -3.14 10.10 6.88
C ARG A 247 -3.58 11.52 7.22
N SER A 248 -3.12 12.46 6.41
CA SER A 248 -3.31 13.90 6.58
C SER A 248 -4.58 14.35 5.87
N VAL A 249 -5.32 15.26 6.50
CA VAL A 249 -6.45 15.99 5.91
C VAL A 249 -6.04 17.44 5.76
N TYR A 250 -6.19 17.99 4.56
CA TYR A 250 -5.87 19.39 4.26
C TYR A 250 -7.13 20.25 4.19
N ASP A 251 -6.95 21.56 4.32
CA ASP A 251 -8.01 22.57 4.27
C ASP A 251 -8.62 22.76 2.88
N LYS A 252 -7.85 22.46 1.83
CA LYS A 252 -8.25 22.56 0.43
C LYS A 252 -7.44 21.62 -0.46
N ILE A 253 -7.86 21.53 -1.72
CA ILE A 253 -7.10 20.90 -2.80
C ILE A 253 -6.25 22.01 -3.46
N PRO A 254 -4.94 21.80 -3.71
CA PRO A 254 -4.11 22.80 -4.37
C PRO A 254 -4.55 22.96 -5.84
N LEU A 255 -4.46 24.17 -6.39
CA LEU A 255 -4.67 24.38 -7.82
C LEU A 255 -3.50 23.80 -8.63
N PRO A 256 -3.71 23.34 -9.87
CA PRO A 256 -2.61 22.85 -10.70
C PRO A 256 -1.64 23.99 -11.06
N PRO A 257 -0.34 23.70 -11.27
CA PRO A 257 0.60 24.68 -11.80
C PRO A 257 0.13 25.27 -13.14
N PRO A 258 0.39 26.57 -13.41
CA PRO A 258 1.06 27.55 -12.55
C PRO A 258 0.11 28.34 -11.63
N HIS A 259 -1.16 27.95 -11.52
CA HIS A 259 -2.19 28.72 -10.81
C HIS A 259 -2.18 28.53 -9.28
N GLY A 260 -1.51 27.49 -8.78
CA GLY A 260 -1.30 27.24 -7.35
C GLY A 260 -0.03 27.88 -6.78
N GLU A 261 0.23 27.65 -5.49
CA GLU A 261 1.50 28.03 -4.87
C GLU A 261 2.65 27.21 -5.45
N LYS A 262 3.79 27.87 -5.68
CA LYS A 262 4.98 27.23 -6.25
C LYS A 262 5.71 26.41 -5.18
N GLY A 263 5.80 25.10 -5.38
CA GLY A 263 6.63 24.24 -4.54
C GLY A 263 8.12 24.31 -4.94
N ARG A 264 8.92 23.41 -4.36
CA ARG A 264 10.38 23.34 -4.58
C ARG A 264 10.84 22.22 -5.50
N ASP A 265 9.95 21.33 -5.92
CA ASP A 265 10.31 20.21 -6.78
C ASP A 265 10.62 20.72 -8.20
N ARG A 266 11.50 20.00 -8.89
CA ARG A 266 11.91 20.33 -10.25
C ARG A 266 12.38 19.10 -11.01
N ILE A 267 12.40 19.21 -12.34
CA ILE A 267 12.98 18.22 -13.24
C ILE A 267 14.23 18.83 -13.88
N SER A 268 15.36 18.15 -13.74
CA SER A 268 16.66 18.56 -14.28
C SER A 268 17.16 17.58 -15.35
N ILE A 269 18.01 18.08 -16.26
CA ILE A 269 18.59 17.34 -17.39
C ILE A 269 20.11 17.37 -17.25
N HIS A 270 20.74 16.22 -17.44
CA HIS A 270 22.18 16.01 -17.28
C HIS A 270 22.75 15.22 -18.46
N GLU A 271 23.81 15.73 -19.07
CA GLU A 271 24.46 15.14 -20.25
C GLU A 271 25.97 14.96 -20.00
N ASP A 272 26.47 13.77 -20.35
CA ASP A 272 27.89 13.39 -20.36
C ASP A 272 28.41 13.73 -21.76
N THR A 273 29.02 14.91 -21.91
CA THR A 273 29.38 15.48 -23.22
C THR A 273 30.71 14.98 -23.74
N ASN A 274 31.51 14.34 -22.87
CA ASN A 274 32.84 13.81 -23.20
C ASN A 274 32.91 12.27 -23.16
N GLY A 275 31.84 11.60 -22.70
CA GLY A 275 31.70 10.15 -22.65
C GLY A 275 32.53 9.49 -21.55
N ASP A 276 32.79 10.18 -20.43
CA ASP A 276 33.75 9.71 -19.41
C ASP A 276 33.16 8.98 -18.20
N GLY A 277 31.84 9.02 -18.00
CA GLY A 277 31.33 8.71 -16.67
C GLY A 277 30.26 9.62 -16.17
N THR A 278 30.56 10.89 -16.33
CA THR A 278 30.17 11.93 -15.42
C THR A 278 29.35 12.93 -16.20
N PHE A 279 28.15 13.23 -15.73
CA PHE A 279 27.38 14.27 -16.38
C PHE A 279 27.99 15.64 -16.07
N ASP A 280 28.42 16.37 -17.11
CA ASP A 280 29.11 17.67 -17.00
C ASP A 280 28.27 18.86 -17.49
N SER A 281 27.18 18.59 -18.23
CA SER A 281 26.21 19.59 -18.67
C SER A 281 24.92 19.46 -17.87
N HIS A 282 24.34 20.60 -17.45
CA HIS A 282 23.20 20.64 -16.54
C HIS A 282 22.19 21.72 -16.94
N LYS A 283 20.90 21.35 -17.02
CA LYS A 283 19.78 22.25 -17.29
C LYS A 283 18.59 21.94 -16.37
N ILE A 284 17.68 22.89 -16.24
CA ILE A 284 16.37 22.68 -15.61
C ILE A 284 15.31 22.71 -16.70
N PHE A 285 14.49 21.66 -16.78
CA PHE A 285 13.35 21.59 -17.68
C PHE A 285 12.15 22.36 -17.11
N VAL A 286 11.75 22.03 -15.88
CA VAL A 286 10.63 22.68 -15.19
C VAL A 286 10.90 22.78 -13.69
N ASP A 287 10.48 23.88 -13.07
CA ASP A 287 10.54 24.13 -11.62
C ASP A 287 9.18 24.47 -11.02
N GLY A 288 9.14 24.70 -9.70
CA GLY A 288 7.94 25.17 -9.01
C GLY A 288 6.89 24.09 -8.75
N LEU A 289 7.26 22.81 -8.89
CA LEU A 289 6.38 21.66 -8.71
C LEU A 289 6.20 21.33 -7.21
N ASN A 290 5.13 20.60 -6.88
CA ASN A 290 4.70 20.37 -5.51
C ASN A 290 4.35 18.89 -5.29
N LEU A 291 5.16 18.19 -4.49
CA LEU A 291 5.19 16.74 -4.35
C LEU A 291 5.18 15.99 -5.70
N ALA A 292 5.94 16.48 -6.66
CA ALA A 292 6.08 15.78 -7.94
C ALA A 292 6.96 14.53 -7.78
N THR A 293 6.44 13.38 -8.17
CA THR A 293 7.04 12.08 -7.82
C THR A 293 7.70 11.37 -9.00
N SER A 294 7.24 11.62 -10.22
CA SER A 294 7.72 10.94 -11.41
C SER A 294 7.36 11.72 -12.67
N PHE A 295 8.03 11.40 -13.76
CA PHE A 295 7.78 11.95 -15.10
C PHE A 295 8.01 10.86 -16.14
N GLU A 296 7.55 11.03 -17.39
CA GLU A 296 7.85 10.11 -18.50
C GLU A 296 7.82 10.84 -19.85
N PHE A 297 8.68 10.45 -20.79
CA PHE A 297 8.79 11.06 -22.12
C PHE A 297 7.82 10.44 -23.11
N GLY A 298 7.21 11.26 -23.96
CA GLY A 298 6.47 10.78 -25.12
C GLY A 298 5.55 11.85 -25.68
N ARG A 299 5.06 11.62 -26.89
CA ARG A 299 4.11 12.50 -27.61
C ARG A 299 4.58 13.95 -27.72
N GLY A 300 5.88 14.15 -27.89
CA GLY A 300 6.50 15.47 -28.07
C GLY A 300 6.53 16.29 -26.77
N GLY A 301 6.69 15.64 -25.62
CA GLY A 301 6.77 16.32 -24.33
C GLY A 301 7.01 15.37 -23.16
N VAL A 302 6.67 15.85 -21.97
CA VAL A 302 6.92 15.18 -20.69
C VAL A 302 5.64 15.11 -19.86
N PHE A 303 5.19 13.89 -19.56
CA PHE A 303 4.14 13.62 -18.58
C PHE A 303 4.72 13.77 -17.18
N VAL A 304 4.01 14.39 -16.24
CA VAL A 304 4.50 14.61 -14.86
C VAL A 304 3.41 14.25 -13.84
N THR A 305 3.73 13.35 -12.91
CA THR A 305 2.87 13.08 -11.75
C THR A 305 3.16 14.15 -10.70
N ASN A 306 2.23 15.08 -10.54
CA ASN A 306 2.23 16.10 -9.49
C ASN A 306 0.88 15.99 -8.75
N PRO A 307 0.71 15.00 -7.86
CA PRO A 307 -0.54 14.74 -7.17
C PRO A 307 -1.13 16.04 -6.59
N PRO A 308 -2.44 16.29 -6.75
CA PRO A 308 -3.47 15.34 -7.17
C PRO A 308 -3.64 15.22 -8.69
N TYR A 309 -2.69 15.73 -9.49
CA TYR A 309 -2.79 15.84 -10.95
C TYR A 309 -1.80 14.97 -11.73
N LEU A 310 -2.20 14.59 -12.95
CA LEU A 310 -1.29 14.20 -14.02
C LEU A 310 -1.18 15.37 -15.01
N LEU A 311 0.03 15.86 -15.24
CA LEU A 311 0.33 17.00 -16.11
C LEU A 311 1.03 16.54 -17.39
N PHE A 312 0.95 17.35 -18.44
CA PHE A 312 1.75 17.20 -19.66
C PHE A 312 2.35 18.55 -20.07
N TYR A 313 3.68 18.59 -20.16
CA TYR A 313 4.44 19.73 -20.66
C TYR A 313 4.90 19.41 -22.09
N ALA A 314 4.41 20.16 -23.07
CA ALA A 314 4.84 20.01 -24.45
C ALA A 314 6.25 20.58 -24.64
N ASP A 315 7.08 19.88 -25.42
CA ASP A 315 8.38 20.32 -25.92
C ASP A 315 8.47 19.87 -27.38
N THR A 316 7.70 20.55 -28.22
CA THR A 316 7.53 20.18 -29.64
C THR A 316 8.67 20.68 -30.51
N ASN A 317 9.45 21.63 -30.01
CA ASN A 317 10.58 22.22 -30.71
C ASN A 317 11.93 21.54 -30.33
N GLY A 318 11.96 20.77 -29.24
CA GLY A 318 13.13 20.01 -28.78
C GLY A 318 14.24 20.87 -28.18
N ASP A 319 13.92 22.04 -27.63
CA ASP A 319 14.87 22.98 -27.04
C ASP A 319 15.14 22.73 -25.54
N ASP A 320 14.52 21.69 -24.98
CA ASP A 320 14.57 21.32 -23.57
C ASP A 320 13.85 22.31 -22.63
N LEU A 321 12.84 23.04 -23.13
CA LEU A 321 11.97 23.91 -22.34
C LEU A 321 10.49 23.61 -22.63
N PRO A 322 9.60 23.71 -21.64
CA PRO A 322 8.17 23.66 -21.89
C PRO A 322 7.74 24.77 -22.84
N ASP A 323 7.06 24.39 -23.93
CA ASP A 323 6.54 25.35 -24.93
C ASP A 323 5.51 26.32 -24.29
N ASN A 324 4.71 25.83 -23.34
CA ASN A 324 3.60 26.56 -22.70
C ASN A 324 3.33 26.04 -21.27
N GLU A 325 2.31 26.61 -20.61
CA GLU A 325 1.72 26.06 -19.38
C GLU A 325 1.29 24.58 -19.57
N PRO A 326 1.36 23.74 -18.52
CA PRO A 326 1.03 22.33 -18.64
C PRO A 326 -0.44 22.10 -18.97
N THR A 327 -0.71 21.09 -19.78
CA THR A 327 -2.07 20.53 -19.88
C THR A 327 -2.31 19.62 -18.69
N VAL A 328 -3.40 19.85 -17.94
CA VAL A 328 -3.83 18.95 -16.86
C VAL A 328 -4.67 17.83 -17.48
N LEU A 329 -4.20 16.59 -17.38
CA LEU A 329 -4.83 15.42 -17.99
C LEU A 329 -5.83 14.74 -17.04
N LEU A 330 -5.38 14.48 -15.80
CA LEU A 330 -6.17 13.82 -14.77
C LEU A 330 -6.14 14.63 -13.47
N GLU A 331 -7.19 14.46 -12.67
CA GLU A 331 -7.27 14.92 -11.28
C GLU A 331 -7.75 13.80 -10.35
N GLY A 332 -7.47 13.95 -9.05
CA GLY A 332 -8.06 13.14 -8.00
C GLY A 332 -7.15 12.05 -7.42
N PHE A 333 -5.84 12.10 -7.69
CA PHE A 333 -4.88 11.29 -6.93
C PHE A 333 -4.81 11.77 -5.47
N GLY A 334 -4.71 10.84 -4.52
CA GLY A 334 -4.65 11.15 -3.10
C GLY A 334 -3.39 11.88 -2.65
N LEU A 335 -3.51 12.60 -1.54
CA LEU A 335 -2.48 13.45 -0.91
C LEU A 335 -2.23 13.10 0.56
N GLU A 336 -2.98 12.13 1.10
CA GLU A 336 -3.09 11.88 2.53
C GLU A 336 -1.76 11.45 3.15
N ASP A 337 -0.92 10.77 2.38
CA ASP A 337 0.39 10.29 2.77
C ASP A 337 1.40 10.55 1.64
N SER A 338 2.30 11.51 1.86
CA SER A 338 3.32 11.95 0.89
C SER A 338 4.32 10.87 0.49
N HIS A 339 4.34 9.71 1.15
CA HIS A 339 5.11 8.53 0.73
C HIS A 339 4.34 7.59 -0.19
N SER A 340 3.02 7.68 -0.18
CA SER A 340 2.14 6.72 -0.85
C SER A 340 1.37 7.33 -2.02
N VAL A 341 1.63 8.59 -2.37
CA VAL A 341 1.01 9.24 -3.52
C VAL A 341 1.38 8.53 -4.83
N ALA A 342 0.65 8.87 -5.91
CA ALA A 342 0.92 8.31 -7.22
C ALA A 342 2.38 8.52 -7.64
N ASN A 343 3.03 7.51 -8.20
CA ASN A 343 4.47 7.52 -8.49
C ASN A 343 4.88 6.57 -9.63
N SER A 344 6.18 6.55 -9.96
CA SER A 344 6.84 5.57 -10.83
C SER A 344 6.18 5.36 -12.20
N MET A 345 6.02 6.44 -12.96
CA MET A 345 5.42 6.35 -14.30
C MET A 345 6.35 5.69 -15.30
N ARG A 346 5.79 4.90 -16.23
CA ARG A 346 6.45 4.50 -17.48
C ARG A 346 5.50 4.05 -18.57
N PHE A 347 5.92 4.14 -19.82
CA PHE A 347 5.17 3.51 -20.90
C PHE A 347 5.29 1.98 -20.86
N GLY A 348 4.14 1.31 -20.94
CA GLY A 348 4.06 -0.09 -21.30
C GLY A 348 4.21 -0.27 -22.81
N PRO A 349 4.53 -1.48 -23.27
CA PRO A 349 4.73 -1.75 -24.69
C PRO A 349 3.44 -1.67 -25.54
N ASP A 350 2.27 -1.65 -24.90
CA ASP A 350 0.97 -1.36 -25.52
C ASP A 350 0.76 0.13 -25.84
N GLY A 351 1.65 1.02 -25.39
CA GLY A 351 1.52 2.47 -25.56
C GLY A 351 0.69 3.14 -24.46
N TRP A 352 0.28 2.41 -23.42
CA TRP A 352 -0.35 2.98 -22.23
C TRP A 352 0.73 3.48 -21.26
N LEU A 353 0.45 4.58 -20.57
CA LEU A 353 1.28 5.08 -19.48
C LEU A 353 0.86 4.38 -18.18
N TYR A 354 1.74 3.59 -17.57
CA TYR A 354 1.51 2.90 -16.30
C TYR A 354 2.08 3.72 -15.16
N GLY A 355 1.48 3.61 -13.97
CA GLY A 355 2.00 4.17 -12.74
C GLY A 355 1.52 3.41 -11.51
N ALA A 356 2.15 3.69 -10.37
CA ALA A 356 1.80 3.11 -9.08
C ALA A 356 1.01 4.09 -8.23
N GLN A 357 0.23 3.56 -7.28
CA GLN A 357 -0.31 4.27 -6.13
C GLN A 357 0.02 3.45 -4.88
N GLY A 358 0.41 4.12 -3.80
CA GLY A 358 0.82 3.50 -2.55
C GLY A 358 -0.34 3.15 -1.60
N SER A 359 0.01 2.66 -0.42
CA SER A 359 -0.91 1.96 0.50
C SER A 359 -1.92 2.82 1.26
N THR A 360 -1.58 4.08 1.53
CA THR A 360 -2.23 4.92 2.55
C THR A 360 -2.90 6.16 1.99
N VAL A 361 -3.22 6.14 0.70
CA VAL A 361 -3.96 7.18 -0.02
C VAL A 361 -5.26 6.63 -0.61
N SER A 362 -6.22 7.51 -0.82
CA SER A 362 -7.40 7.20 -1.64
C SER A 362 -7.23 7.78 -3.05
N GLY A 363 -8.01 7.28 -4.00
CA GLY A 363 -8.08 7.84 -5.35
C GLY A 363 -9.53 8.11 -5.74
N LYS A 364 -9.77 9.24 -6.39
CA LYS A 364 -11.01 9.59 -7.08
C LYS A 364 -10.66 10.14 -8.45
N VAL A 365 -10.02 9.31 -9.27
CA VAL A 365 -9.33 9.76 -10.47
C VAL A 365 -10.30 9.90 -11.64
N ARG A 366 -10.25 11.04 -12.31
CA ARG A 366 -11.00 11.30 -13.55
C ARG A 366 -10.24 12.25 -14.45
N ARG A 367 -10.77 12.47 -15.64
CA ARG A 367 -10.26 13.49 -16.57
C ARG A 367 -10.46 14.88 -15.98
N TYR A 368 -9.45 15.73 -16.09
CA TYR A 368 -9.51 17.07 -15.51
C TYR A 368 -10.68 17.88 -16.09
N GLY A 369 -11.47 18.49 -15.20
CA GLY A 369 -12.62 19.32 -15.58
C GLY A 369 -13.78 18.58 -16.23
N SER A 370 -13.76 17.25 -16.32
CA SER A 370 -14.88 16.49 -16.87
C SER A 370 -15.99 16.23 -15.83
N ALA A 371 -17.19 15.96 -16.32
CA ALA A 371 -18.31 15.50 -15.50
C ALA A 371 -18.34 13.97 -15.31
N ASP A 372 -17.26 13.27 -15.71
CA ASP A 372 -17.18 11.82 -15.59
C ASP A 372 -17.20 11.40 -14.11
N GLU A 373 -17.83 10.27 -13.83
CA GLU A 373 -17.72 9.63 -12.52
C GLU A 373 -16.26 9.18 -12.28
N PRO A 374 -15.68 9.49 -11.11
CA PRO A 374 -14.30 9.13 -10.84
C PRO A 374 -14.13 7.62 -10.65
N VAL A 375 -13.01 7.10 -11.12
CA VAL A 375 -12.53 5.78 -10.74
C VAL A 375 -12.04 5.85 -9.30
N VAL A 376 -12.77 5.20 -8.40
CA VAL A 376 -12.48 5.22 -6.96
C VAL A 376 -11.53 4.08 -6.59
N SER A 377 -10.54 4.40 -5.77
CA SER A 377 -9.60 3.42 -5.23
C SER A 377 -9.26 3.68 -3.77
N MET A 378 -8.81 2.64 -3.07
CA MET A 378 -8.35 2.75 -1.69
C MET A 378 -7.09 1.91 -1.48
N GLY A 379 -6.00 2.60 -1.19
CA GLY A 379 -4.68 2.03 -1.04
C GLY A 379 -4.03 1.63 -2.37
N GLN A 380 -3.12 0.68 -2.28
CA GLN A 380 -2.18 0.35 -3.34
C GLN A 380 -2.79 -0.28 -4.58
N LEU A 381 -2.22 0.06 -5.73
CA LEU A 381 -2.58 -0.45 -7.05
C LEU A 381 -1.53 -0.10 -8.11
N ILE A 382 -1.67 -0.72 -9.28
CA ILE A 382 -1.10 -0.27 -10.54
C ILE A 382 -2.22 0.33 -11.39
N TRP A 383 -2.04 1.55 -11.87
CA TRP A 383 -2.96 2.22 -12.78
C TRP A 383 -2.33 2.39 -14.16
N ARG A 384 -3.16 2.65 -15.16
CA ARG A 384 -2.71 3.03 -16.50
C ARG A 384 -3.60 4.08 -17.15
N TYR A 385 -3.01 4.90 -18.01
CA TYR A 385 -3.64 5.97 -18.77
C TYR A 385 -3.31 5.85 -20.26
N HIS A 386 -4.32 5.93 -21.12
CA HIS A 386 -4.15 5.94 -22.57
C HIS A 386 -4.17 7.40 -23.08
N PRO A 387 -3.05 7.95 -23.61
CA PRO A 387 -2.96 9.36 -23.97
C PRO A 387 -3.95 9.79 -25.07
N GLU A 388 -4.13 8.99 -26.12
CA GLU A 388 -4.99 9.37 -27.25
C GLU A 388 -6.47 9.12 -27.01
N ARG A 389 -6.80 8.15 -26.16
CA ARG A 389 -8.19 7.84 -25.77
C ARG A 389 -8.63 8.61 -24.53
N ASN A 390 -7.72 9.30 -23.85
CA ASN A 390 -7.94 9.99 -22.57
C ASN A 390 -8.63 9.08 -21.53
N LYS A 391 -8.19 7.82 -21.44
CA LYS A 391 -8.81 6.79 -20.60
C LYS A 391 -7.89 6.41 -19.46
N TYR A 392 -8.36 6.58 -18.22
CA TYR A 392 -7.72 6.06 -17.01
C TYR A 392 -8.40 4.76 -16.58
N GLU A 393 -7.63 3.78 -16.15
CA GLU A 393 -8.16 2.60 -15.46
C GLU A 393 -7.16 2.01 -14.45
N ILE A 394 -7.69 1.29 -13.46
CA ILE A 394 -6.88 0.46 -12.55
C ILE A 394 -6.49 -0.80 -13.33
N PHE A 395 -5.19 -1.03 -13.52
CA PHE A 395 -4.67 -2.22 -14.16
C PHE A 395 -4.76 -3.42 -13.22
N ALA A 396 -4.35 -3.25 -11.96
CA ALA A 396 -4.44 -4.27 -10.91
C ALA A 396 -4.52 -3.59 -9.54
N GLU A 397 -5.27 -4.17 -8.60
CA GLU A 397 -5.47 -3.61 -7.27
C GLU A 397 -4.80 -4.46 -6.19
N GLY A 398 -4.42 -3.85 -5.06
CA GLY A 398 -3.79 -4.57 -3.95
C GLY A 398 -2.27 -4.58 -4.05
N GLY A 399 -1.64 -5.34 -3.15
CA GLY A 399 -0.19 -5.37 -2.99
C GLY A 399 0.28 -4.77 -1.66
N GLY A 400 1.53 -4.34 -1.62
CA GLY A 400 2.09 -3.54 -0.53
C GLY A 400 2.08 -2.04 -0.81
N ASN A 401 2.76 -1.22 -0.01
CA ASN A 401 2.98 0.17 -0.42
C ASN A 401 3.84 0.21 -1.70
N THR A 402 3.22 0.39 -2.85
CA THR A 402 3.84 0.28 -4.17
C THR A 402 4.67 1.51 -4.50
N PHE A 403 5.96 1.32 -4.74
CA PHE A 403 6.91 2.40 -5.03
C PHE A 403 7.56 2.29 -6.41
N GLY A 404 7.24 1.25 -7.17
CA GLY A 404 7.85 1.00 -8.48
C GLY A 404 6.84 0.47 -9.49
N VAL A 405 7.17 0.65 -10.76
CA VAL A 405 6.54 -0.09 -11.86
C VAL A 405 7.69 -0.62 -12.72
N GLU A 406 8.00 -1.89 -12.54
CA GLU A 406 8.97 -2.58 -13.39
C GLU A 406 8.24 -3.37 -14.48
N ILE A 407 8.69 -3.22 -15.73
CA ILE A 407 8.15 -3.92 -16.88
C ILE A 407 9.31 -4.63 -17.57
N ASP A 408 9.22 -5.94 -17.65
CA ASP A 408 10.27 -6.75 -18.24
C ASP A 408 10.16 -6.83 -19.79
N GLN A 409 11.12 -7.49 -20.45
CA GLN A 409 11.15 -7.64 -21.90
C GLN A 409 9.96 -8.40 -22.51
N PHE A 410 9.15 -9.07 -21.68
CA PHE A 410 7.91 -9.72 -22.10
C PHE A 410 6.67 -8.90 -21.73
N GLY A 411 6.85 -7.69 -21.21
CA GLY A 411 5.77 -6.77 -20.84
C GLY A 411 5.01 -7.17 -19.57
N ARG A 412 5.62 -7.98 -18.68
CA ARG A 412 5.04 -8.37 -17.39
C ARG A 412 5.34 -7.31 -16.34
N VAL A 413 4.38 -7.02 -15.47
CA VAL A 413 4.41 -5.86 -14.56
C VAL A 413 4.74 -6.30 -13.13
N PHE A 414 5.67 -5.60 -12.50
CA PHE A 414 6.19 -5.92 -11.18
C PHE A 414 6.31 -4.67 -10.30
N SER A 415 6.29 -4.85 -8.98
CA SER A 415 6.69 -3.79 -8.04
C SER A 415 7.28 -4.34 -6.75
N GLY A 416 8.26 -3.61 -6.21
CA GLY A 416 8.68 -3.69 -4.82
C GLY A 416 7.68 -3.03 -3.88
N HIS A 417 7.89 -3.18 -2.56
CA HIS A 417 7.12 -2.47 -1.55
C HIS A 417 7.82 -2.46 -0.19
N ASN A 418 7.29 -1.66 0.74
CA ASN A 418 7.82 -1.54 2.10
C ASN A 418 7.46 -2.65 3.09
N GLY A 419 6.95 -3.79 2.64
CA GLY A 419 6.66 -4.91 3.54
C GLY A 419 7.93 -5.70 3.84
N GLY A 420 7.88 -6.45 4.94
CA GLY A 420 8.89 -7.46 5.22
C GLY A 420 8.56 -8.78 4.53
N ASN A 421 9.58 -9.62 4.43
CA ASN A 421 9.46 -10.98 3.93
C ASN A 421 8.82 -11.08 2.53
N THR A 422 9.28 -10.30 1.54
CA THR A 422 9.13 -10.60 0.10
C THR A 422 10.01 -9.66 -0.77
N ARG A 423 10.22 -10.01 -2.05
CA ARG A 423 10.76 -9.15 -3.10
C ARG A 423 9.68 -8.53 -3.99
N GLY A 424 8.40 -8.59 -3.60
CA GLY A 424 7.31 -7.84 -4.20
C GLY A 424 6.26 -8.69 -4.91
N PHE A 425 5.57 -8.06 -5.85
CA PHE A 425 4.40 -8.63 -6.53
C PHE A 425 4.58 -8.64 -8.04
N HIS A 426 4.01 -9.65 -8.69
CA HIS A 426 3.76 -9.69 -10.13
C HIS A 426 2.27 -9.37 -10.37
N TYR A 427 2.00 -8.34 -11.16
CA TYR A 427 0.66 -7.84 -11.44
C TYR A 427 0.22 -8.26 -12.85
N VAL A 428 -1.04 -8.70 -12.94
CA VAL A 428 -1.72 -9.01 -14.20
C VAL A 428 -3.02 -8.21 -14.32
N GLN A 429 -3.49 -8.01 -15.54
CA GLN A 429 -4.64 -7.15 -15.83
C GLN A 429 -5.91 -7.66 -15.12
N GLY A 430 -6.55 -6.78 -14.34
CA GLY A 430 -7.72 -7.12 -13.53
C GLY A 430 -7.39 -7.94 -12.27
N GLY A 431 -6.12 -8.05 -11.89
CA GLY A 431 -5.70 -8.79 -10.72
C GLY A 431 -6.04 -8.10 -9.39
N TYR A 432 -6.32 -8.89 -8.36
CA TYR A 432 -6.44 -8.43 -6.97
C TYR A 432 -5.40 -9.11 -6.09
N SER A 433 -4.44 -8.35 -5.57
CA SER A 433 -3.34 -8.83 -4.73
C SER A 433 -3.63 -8.62 -3.24
N GLN A 434 -3.00 -9.44 -2.40
CA GLN A 434 -3.09 -9.31 -0.95
C GLN A 434 -2.70 -7.90 -0.49
N LYS A 435 -3.42 -7.34 0.49
CA LYS A 435 -3.07 -6.06 1.14
C LYS A 435 -3.35 -6.07 2.64
N GLY A 436 -2.81 -5.08 3.35
CA GLY A 436 -3.07 -4.87 4.78
C GLY A 436 -4.45 -4.25 5.05
N PHE A 437 -5.53 -5.04 4.96
CA PHE A 437 -6.92 -4.54 4.95
C PHE A 437 -7.28 -3.58 6.08
N GLY A 438 -6.80 -3.80 7.30
CA GLY A 438 -7.09 -2.91 8.45
C GLY A 438 -6.52 -1.50 8.30
N LYS A 439 -5.35 -1.36 7.67
CA LYS A 439 -4.68 -0.07 7.47
C LYS A 439 -4.93 0.52 6.08
N HIS A 440 -4.90 -0.32 5.04
CA HIS A 440 -4.89 0.08 3.63
C HIS A 440 -6.29 0.04 2.99
N GLY A 441 -7.32 -0.41 3.74
CA GLY A 441 -8.70 -0.51 3.27
C GLY A 441 -9.02 -1.80 2.51
N GLN A 442 -10.30 -1.96 2.16
CA GLN A 442 -10.85 -3.08 1.40
C GLN A 442 -10.54 -3.00 -0.10
N LEU A 443 -10.57 -4.15 -0.79
CA LEU A 443 -10.54 -4.19 -2.26
C LEU A 443 -11.82 -3.57 -2.84
N SER A 444 -11.76 -3.02 -4.04
CA SER A 444 -12.93 -2.43 -4.72
C SER A 444 -14.03 -3.47 -4.98
N ASN A 445 -13.65 -4.72 -5.21
CA ASN A 445 -14.58 -5.84 -5.36
C ASN A 445 -14.68 -6.64 -4.04
N PRO A 446 -15.84 -6.65 -3.35
CA PRO A 446 -16.02 -7.44 -2.13
C PRO A 446 -16.13 -8.95 -2.37
N TYR A 447 -16.27 -9.38 -3.63
CA TYR A 447 -16.47 -10.77 -4.04
C TYR A 447 -15.22 -11.40 -4.66
N THR A 448 -14.03 -10.86 -4.38
CA THR A 448 -12.79 -11.45 -4.93
C THR A 448 -12.57 -12.89 -4.49
N PHE A 449 -13.07 -13.28 -3.31
CA PHE A 449 -12.99 -14.62 -2.71
C PHE A 449 -11.60 -15.26 -2.83
N GLY A 450 -10.59 -14.44 -2.56
CA GLY A 450 -9.17 -14.74 -2.70
C GLY A 450 -8.43 -13.53 -3.23
N TYR A 451 -7.10 -13.65 -3.27
CA TYR A 451 -6.19 -12.63 -3.76
C TYR A 451 -4.86 -13.27 -4.11
N PHE A 452 -4.09 -12.63 -4.98
CA PHE A 452 -2.74 -13.09 -5.28
C PHE A 452 -1.80 -12.86 -4.10
N PRO A 453 -0.98 -13.86 -3.75
CA PRO A 453 0.08 -13.68 -2.77
C PRO A 453 1.22 -12.85 -3.38
N TYR A 454 2.22 -12.55 -2.54
CA TYR A 454 3.52 -12.09 -3.01
C TYR A 454 4.17 -13.12 -3.95
N MET A 455 5.13 -12.69 -4.78
CA MET A 455 6.01 -13.66 -5.46
C MET A 455 6.68 -14.55 -4.42
N LYS A 456 6.65 -15.86 -4.61
CA LYS A 456 7.15 -16.84 -3.64
C LYS A 456 8.60 -16.51 -3.26
N HIS A 457 8.94 -16.62 -1.98
CA HIS A 457 10.23 -16.14 -1.48
C HIS A 457 10.72 -16.98 -0.29
N HIS A 458 12.01 -16.81 0.04
CA HIS A 458 12.59 -17.19 1.33
C HIS A 458 12.47 -16.03 2.33
N ASP A 459 12.95 -16.21 3.55
CA ASP A 459 12.95 -15.13 4.55
C ASP A 459 13.81 -13.95 4.09
N VAL A 460 13.18 -12.80 3.87
CA VAL A 460 13.87 -11.56 3.46
C VAL A 460 13.66 -10.41 4.43
N VAL A 461 14.68 -9.57 4.53
CA VAL A 461 14.65 -8.37 5.36
C VAL A 461 13.76 -7.31 4.72
N ARG A 462 12.95 -6.64 5.54
CA ARG A 462 12.15 -5.49 5.12
C ARG A 462 13.05 -4.33 4.68
N PHE A 463 13.15 -4.09 3.37
CA PHE A 463 12.36 -3.11 2.61
C PHE A 463 12.94 -3.04 1.20
N THR A 464 12.44 -3.87 0.26
CA THR A 464 12.78 -3.74 -1.17
C THR A 464 11.90 -2.66 -1.80
N HIS A 465 12.43 -1.47 -2.01
CA HIS A 465 11.64 -0.31 -2.43
C HIS A 465 11.19 -0.40 -3.89
N THR A 466 12.15 -0.30 -4.81
CA THR A 466 11.98 -0.46 -6.26
C THR A 466 13.15 -1.29 -6.79
N TYR A 467 12.99 -1.87 -7.98
CA TYR A 467 13.99 -2.75 -8.59
C TYR A 467 13.92 -2.72 -10.11
N VAL A 468 14.99 -3.21 -10.73
CA VAL A 468 15.03 -3.60 -12.14
C VAL A 468 15.21 -5.10 -12.26
N ILE A 469 14.64 -5.71 -13.29
CA ILE A 469 15.03 -7.05 -13.73
C ILE A 469 16.07 -6.85 -14.83
N TYR A 470 17.33 -7.17 -14.52
CA TYR A 470 18.46 -6.87 -15.38
C TYR A 470 18.45 -7.78 -16.62
N GLN A 471 18.19 -7.21 -17.79
CA GLN A 471 18.01 -7.94 -19.06
C GLN A 471 18.93 -7.44 -20.18
N ASP A 472 19.99 -6.74 -19.79
CA ASP A 472 21.03 -6.25 -20.68
C ASP A 472 22.25 -7.19 -20.64
N SER A 473 23.17 -7.06 -21.61
CA SER A 473 24.35 -7.89 -21.76
C SER A 473 25.65 -7.21 -21.25
N ALA A 474 25.60 -5.94 -20.84
CA ALA A 474 26.78 -5.19 -20.39
C ALA A 474 27.44 -5.76 -19.11
N LEU A 475 26.67 -6.04 -18.06
CA LEU A 475 27.18 -6.74 -16.88
C LEU A 475 27.53 -8.21 -17.18
N PRO A 476 28.44 -8.85 -16.41
CA PRO A 476 28.76 -10.26 -16.56
C PRO A 476 27.53 -11.18 -16.58
N GLU A 477 27.62 -12.28 -17.35
CA GLU A 477 26.50 -13.22 -17.62
C GLU A 477 25.77 -13.70 -16.36
N GLN A 478 26.48 -13.85 -15.24
CA GLN A 478 25.89 -14.26 -13.97
C GLN A 478 24.81 -13.31 -13.41
N TYR A 479 24.75 -12.07 -13.90
CA TYR A 479 23.76 -11.06 -13.49
C TYR A 479 22.52 -11.04 -14.40
N HIS A 480 22.57 -11.69 -15.56
CA HIS A 480 21.49 -11.66 -16.56
C HIS A 480 20.23 -12.34 -16.01
N GLY A 481 19.09 -11.66 -16.15
CA GLY A 481 17.79 -12.10 -15.64
C GLY A 481 17.60 -11.95 -14.13
N ASN A 482 18.59 -11.48 -13.37
CA ASN A 482 18.43 -11.25 -11.94
C ASN A 482 17.69 -9.93 -11.65
N LEU A 483 16.99 -9.90 -10.52
CA LEU A 483 16.41 -8.71 -9.93
C LEU A 483 17.47 -7.96 -9.12
N PHE A 484 17.58 -6.66 -9.32
CA PHE A 484 18.39 -5.74 -8.51
C PHE A 484 17.47 -4.76 -7.80
N GLY A 485 17.37 -4.85 -6.48
CA GLY A 485 16.46 -4.03 -5.68
C GLY A 485 17.18 -3.12 -4.70
N VAL A 486 16.71 -1.89 -4.57
CA VAL A 486 17.24 -0.96 -3.57
C VAL A 486 16.59 -1.21 -2.21
N GLU A 487 17.41 -1.23 -1.18
CA GLU A 487 17.00 -1.46 0.21
C GLU A 487 17.33 -0.22 1.07
N PRO A 488 16.50 0.85 1.02
CA PRO A 488 16.85 2.13 1.62
C PRO A 488 17.09 2.07 3.14
N LEU A 489 16.37 1.23 3.88
CA LEU A 489 16.59 1.11 5.33
C LEU A 489 17.90 0.43 5.69
N GLN A 490 18.43 -0.39 4.77
CA GLN A 490 19.67 -1.14 4.96
C GLN A 490 20.87 -0.43 4.31
N GLY A 491 20.64 0.58 3.47
CA GLY A 491 21.70 1.27 2.75
C GLY A 491 22.45 0.34 1.79
N ARG A 492 21.73 -0.41 0.95
CA ARG A 492 22.34 -1.36 0.01
C ARG A 492 21.47 -1.65 -1.22
N VAL A 493 22.04 -2.36 -2.17
CA VAL A 493 21.33 -2.99 -3.30
C VAL A 493 21.42 -4.50 -3.10
N VAL A 494 20.29 -5.20 -3.22
CA VAL A 494 20.21 -6.66 -3.21
C VAL A 494 20.09 -7.20 -4.63
N ARG A 495 20.68 -8.37 -4.87
CA ARG A 495 20.53 -9.16 -6.09
C ARG A 495 19.76 -10.43 -5.76
N SER A 496 18.73 -10.74 -6.55
CA SER A 496 17.92 -11.94 -6.40
C SER A 496 17.74 -12.66 -7.74
N GLU A 497 17.74 -14.00 -7.70
CA GLU A 497 17.22 -14.83 -8.78
C GLU A 497 15.71 -14.64 -8.90
N VAL A 498 15.19 -14.64 -10.13
CA VAL A 498 13.75 -14.68 -10.43
C VAL A 498 13.49 -15.93 -11.27
N SER A 499 12.61 -16.82 -10.79
CA SER A 499 12.26 -18.07 -11.47
C SER A 499 10.75 -18.20 -11.62
N ALA A 500 10.31 -18.95 -12.62
CA ALA A 500 8.88 -19.17 -12.86
C ALA A 500 8.24 -20.03 -11.74
N ASP A 501 7.01 -19.68 -11.36
CA ASP A 501 6.17 -20.41 -10.42
C ASP A 501 4.73 -20.43 -10.99
N GLY A 502 4.47 -21.37 -11.89
CA GLY A 502 3.24 -21.41 -12.69
C GLY A 502 3.08 -20.14 -13.55
N SER A 503 1.96 -19.46 -13.38
CA SER A 503 1.63 -18.18 -14.02
C SER A 503 2.31 -16.95 -13.39
N THR A 504 3.04 -17.14 -12.29
CA THR A 504 3.74 -16.09 -11.53
C THR A 504 5.21 -16.46 -11.29
N PHE A 505 5.86 -15.86 -10.29
CA PHE A 505 7.30 -16.01 -10.04
C PHE A 505 7.63 -16.30 -8.58
N ALA A 506 8.82 -16.86 -8.42
CA ALA A 506 9.54 -17.01 -7.16
C ALA A 506 10.84 -16.19 -7.18
N THR A 507 11.33 -15.83 -6.00
CA THR A 507 12.55 -15.03 -5.81
C THR A 507 13.46 -15.63 -4.73
N LYS A 508 14.78 -15.54 -4.96
CA LYS A 508 15.81 -16.00 -4.02
C LYS A 508 17.00 -15.06 -4.03
N ASP A 509 17.42 -14.57 -2.86
CA ASP A 509 18.55 -13.65 -2.79
C ASP A 509 19.87 -14.37 -3.05
N LEU A 510 20.73 -13.73 -3.83
CA LEU A 510 22.04 -14.23 -4.23
C LEU A 510 23.18 -13.43 -3.60
N GLY A 511 22.95 -12.17 -3.21
CA GLY A 511 23.96 -11.33 -2.58
C GLY A 511 23.63 -9.84 -2.65
N HIS A 512 24.62 -9.01 -2.37
CA HIS A 512 24.49 -7.55 -2.36
C HIS A 512 25.54 -6.92 -3.28
N PRO A 513 25.17 -6.53 -4.52
CA PRO A 513 26.08 -5.90 -5.46
C PRO A 513 26.58 -4.53 -4.98
N LEU A 514 25.91 -3.90 -4.01
CA LEU A 514 26.36 -2.65 -3.41
C LEU A 514 26.00 -2.62 -1.92
N THR A 515 26.97 -2.41 -1.05
CA THR A 515 26.77 -2.15 0.39
C THR A 515 27.64 -1.00 0.85
N THR A 516 27.30 -0.35 1.97
CA THR A 516 28.13 0.73 2.53
C THR A 516 28.04 0.79 4.05
N THR A 517 29.03 1.45 4.66
CA THR A 517 28.99 1.86 6.07
C THR A 517 28.48 3.31 6.25
N ASP A 518 28.26 4.04 5.15
CA ASP A 518 27.64 5.37 5.19
C ASP A 518 26.17 5.27 5.59
N THR A 519 25.84 5.76 6.78
CA THR A 519 24.48 5.77 7.31
C THR A 519 23.56 6.74 6.58
N TRP A 520 24.05 7.60 5.68
CA TRP A 520 23.25 8.54 4.87
C TRP A 520 22.83 7.97 3.51
N PHE A 521 23.43 6.88 3.05
CA PHE A 521 23.05 6.26 1.78
C PHE A 521 21.61 5.71 1.87
N ARG A 522 20.70 6.32 1.11
CA ARG A 522 19.27 5.98 1.02
C ARG A 522 18.90 5.84 -0.46
N PRO A 523 19.18 4.68 -1.05
CA PRO A 523 18.81 4.43 -2.43
C PRO A 523 17.29 4.32 -2.55
N VAL A 524 16.70 5.16 -3.40
CA VAL A 524 15.24 5.27 -3.59
C VAL A 524 14.78 4.92 -4.99
N ASP A 525 15.64 5.03 -6.01
CA ASP A 525 15.34 4.59 -7.37
C ASP A 525 16.52 3.83 -8.02
N ILE A 526 16.20 3.00 -9.01
CA ILE A 526 17.17 2.20 -9.76
C ILE A 526 16.73 2.04 -11.22
N LYS A 527 17.66 2.14 -12.16
CA LYS A 527 17.42 2.03 -13.61
C LYS A 527 18.59 1.37 -14.33
N VAL A 528 18.33 0.76 -15.48
CA VAL A 528 19.37 0.38 -16.44
C VAL A 528 19.49 1.50 -17.47
N GLY A 529 20.70 2.01 -17.68
CA GLY A 529 20.99 3.09 -18.61
C GLY A 529 21.19 2.63 -20.06
N PRO A 530 21.42 3.57 -20.99
CA PRO A 530 21.68 3.27 -22.40
C PRO A 530 22.96 2.45 -22.63
N ASP A 531 23.91 2.53 -21.71
CA ASP A 531 25.16 1.78 -21.70
C ASP A 531 25.03 0.39 -21.06
N GLY A 532 23.82 -0.01 -20.68
CA GLY A 532 23.56 -1.28 -19.98
C GLY A 532 24.02 -1.29 -18.52
N ALA A 533 24.59 -0.20 -17.99
CA ALA A 533 24.96 -0.11 -16.57
C ALA A 533 23.73 0.13 -15.68
N ILE A 534 23.84 -0.22 -14.40
CA ILE A 534 22.80 0.05 -13.40
C ILE A 534 23.08 1.38 -12.73
N TYR A 535 22.10 2.28 -12.70
CA TYR A 535 22.15 3.56 -12.01
C TYR A 535 21.27 3.48 -10.76
N VAL A 536 21.74 4.03 -9.65
CA VAL A 536 21.05 4.06 -8.35
C VAL A 536 20.92 5.51 -7.87
N ALA A 537 19.69 5.98 -7.72
CA ALA A 537 19.39 7.29 -7.15
C ALA A 537 19.40 7.20 -5.63
N ASP A 538 20.28 7.97 -5.01
CA ASP A 538 20.44 8.10 -3.59
C ASP A 538 19.89 9.45 -3.14
N MET A 539 18.80 9.41 -2.37
CA MET A 539 18.20 10.61 -1.79
C MET A 539 19.18 11.32 -0.84
N TYR A 540 20.18 10.58 -0.32
CA TYR A 540 21.22 10.99 0.61
C TYR A 540 20.68 11.66 1.86
N GLU A 541 20.01 10.85 2.68
CA GLU A 541 19.23 11.30 3.81
C GLU A 541 19.44 10.36 5.00
N GLN A 542 19.38 10.86 6.21
CA GLN A 542 19.53 10.01 7.39
C GLN A 542 18.27 9.18 7.63
N ARG A 543 17.10 9.73 7.35
CA ARG A 543 15.81 9.07 7.53
C ARG A 543 14.92 9.24 6.31
N ILE A 544 14.46 8.12 5.78
CA ILE A 544 13.53 8.10 4.64
C ILE A 544 12.06 8.32 5.04
N ASP A 545 11.76 8.62 6.32
CA ASP A 545 10.38 8.75 6.80
C ASP A 545 9.94 10.18 7.16
N HIS A 546 8.62 10.41 7.19
CA HIS A 546 8.01 11.67 7.63
C HIS A 546 7.52 11.57 9.08
N ALA A 547 7.84 10.51 9.84
CA ALA A 547 7.38 10.41 11.23
C ALA A 547 8.11 11.40 12.16
N SER A 548 9.16 12.06 11.67
CA SER A 548 10.02 12.96 12.44
C SER A 548 10.45 14.23 11.69
N HIS A 549 9.84 14.56 10.53
CA HIS A 549 10.25 15.72 9.71
C HIS A 549 10.08 17.08 10.41
N TYR A 550 9.09 17.19 11.29
CA TYR A 550 8.85 18.36 12.15
C TYR A 550 10.06 18.72 13.04
N GLN A 551 11.05 17.82 13.16
CA GLN A 551 12.31 18.04 13.87
C GLN A 551 13.31 18.87 13.05
N GLY A 552 12.95 19.29 11.83
CA GLY A 552 13.78 20.15 10.97
C GLY A 552 15.00 19.45 10.36
N ARG A 553 14.97 18.10 10.28
CA ARG A 553 16.13 17.26 9.92
C ARG A 553 16.22 16.88 8.45
N ILE A 554 15.33 17.37 7.60
CA ILE A 554 15.32 17.03 6.17
C ILE A 554 16.42 17.79 5.45
N ASP A 555 17.33 17.06 4.84
CA ASP A 555 18.35 17.63 3.96
C ASP A 555 17.82 17.79 2.54
N ARG A 556 17.56 19.05 2.16
CA ARG A 556 17.06 19.41 0.83
C ARG A 556 18.15 19.81 -0.16
N LYS A 557 19.43 19.67 0.22
CA LYS A 557 20.56 20.19 -0.57
C LYS A 557 21.43 19.10 -1.18
N ARG A 558 21.32 17.86 -0.69
CA ARG A 558 22.17 16.74 -1.12
C ARG A 558 21.37 15.67 -1.83
N GLY A 559 22.07 14.89 -2.64
CA GLY A 559 21.50 13.83 -3.46
C GLY A 559 22.49 13.38 -4.51
N ARG A 560 22.48 12.09 -4.86
CA ARG A 560 23.50 11.48 -5.71
C ARG A 560 22.91 10.42 -6.64
N VAL A 561 23.59 10.18 -7.74
CA VAL A 561 23.35 9.04 -8.61
C VAL A 561 24.68 8.28 -8.77
N TYR A 562 24.67 7.02 -8.37
CA TYR A 562 25.81 6.12 -8.55
C TYR A 562 25.56 5.20 -9.73
N ARG A 563 26.63 4.83 -10.43
CA ARG A 563 26.63 3.89 -11.55
C ARG A 563 27.37 2.63 -11.15
N ILE A 564 26.77 1.47 -11.43
CA ILE A 564 27.33 0.13 -11.22
C ILE A 564 27.53 -0.51 -12.60
N ALA A 565 28.77 -0.81 -12.96
CA ALA A 565 29.14 -1.35 -14.27
C ALA A 565 30.13 -2.51 -14.15
N ALA A 566 30.37 -3.22 -15.25
CA ALA A 566 31.43 -4.22 -15.33
C ALA A 566 32.80 -3.53 -15.29
N LYS A 567 33.73 -4.05 -14.48
CA LYS A 567 35.04 -3.41 -14.23
C LYS A 567 35.99 -3.40 -15.44
N ASP A 568 35.98 -4.46 -16.25
CA ASP A 568 36.95 -4.69 -17.32
C ASP A 568 36.37 -4.50 -18.74
N GLN A 569 35.13 -3.99 -18.88
CA GLN A 569 34.56 -3.71 -20.20
C GLN A 569 34.93 -2.30 -20.67
N PRO A 570 35.35 -2.12 -21.94
CA PRO A 570 35.57 -0.80 -22.50
C PRO A 570 34.26 -0.02 -22.49
N GLU A 571 34.30 1.24 -22.03
CA GLU A 571 33.14 2.12 -22.03
C GLU A 571 32.63 2.35 -23.47
N GLN A 572 31.55 1.67 -23.86
CA GLN A 572 30.86 1.94 -25.11
C GLN A 572 29.71 2.92 -24.86
N ARG A 573 30.06 4.19 -24.64
CA ARG A 573 29.09 5.29 -24.56
C ARG A 573 28.96 5.97 -25.91
N ASN A 574 28.39 5.28 -26.89
CA ASN A 574 28.05 5.97 -28.13
C ASN A 574 26.89 6.91 -27.84
N ALA A 575 27.06 8.21 -28.09
CA ALA A 575 25.93 9.13 -28.13
C ALA A 575 24.96 8.61 -29.20
N VAL A 576 23.71 8.32 -28.80
CA VAL A 576 22.65 7.90 -29.70
C VAL A 576 21.55 8.93 -29.61
N ASP A 577 21.06 9.40 -30.76
CA ASP A 577 19.86 10.22 -30.85
C ASP A 577 18.80 9.44 -31.64
N TYR A 578 17.93 8.74 -30.92
CA TYR A 578 16.85 7.97 -31.54
C TYR A 578 15.80 8.85 -32.23
N GLY A 579 15.67 10.12 -31.82
CA GLY A 579 14.78 11.09 -32.44
C GLY A 579 15.21 11.44 -33.87
N ALA A 580 16.51 11.44 -34.15
CA ALA A 580 17.09 11.73 -35.46
C ALA A 580 17.12 10.53 -36.44
N ILE A 581 17.01 9.29 -35.95
CA ILE A 581 17.07 8.08 -36.81
C ILE A 581 15.80 7.96 -37.66
N PRO A 582 15.85 7.87 -39.00
CA PRO A 582 14.66 7.69 -39.85
C PRO A 582 13.86 6.43 -39.49
N THR A 583 12.53 6.45 -39.68
CA THR A 583 11.65 5.31 -39.35
C THR A 583 12.12 3.99 -39.99
N SER A 584 12.63 4.03 -41.23
CA SER A 584 13.13 2.85 -41.93
C SER A 584 14.24 2.12 -41.19
N ASP A 585 15.11 2.87 -40.51
CA ASP A 585 16.28 2.33 -39.82
C ASP A 585 15.95 2.02 -38.36
N LEU A 586 15.06 2.82 -37.76
CA LEU A 586 14.55 2.62 -36.40
C LEU A 586 13.87 1.27 -36.19
N ILE A 587 13.20 0.74 -37.23
CA ILE A 587 12.58 -0.59 -37.19
C ILE A 587 13.62 -1.70 -36.89
N ALA A 588 14.89 -1.53 -37.27
CA ALA A 588 15.91 -2.52 -36.98
C ALA A 588 16.17 -2.67 -35.47
N SER A 589 15.88 -1.63 -34.67
CA SER A 589 16.07 -1.63 -33.22
C SER A 589 15.15 -2.59 -32.48
N VAL A 590 14.09 -3.12 -33.09
CA VAL A 590 13.26 -4.18 -32.46
C VAL A 590 14.06 -5.46 -32.17
N ALA A 591 15.20 -5.64 -32.86
CA ALA A 591 16.13 -6.75 -32.67
C ALA A 591 17.38 -6.39 -31.84
N HIS A 592 17.45 -5.18 -31.27
CA HIS A 592 18.60 -4.77 -30.45
C HIS A 592 18.71 -5.64 -29.19
N GLU A 593 19.93 -5.95 -28.73
CA GLU A 593 20.15 -6.81 -27.56
C GLU A 593 19.72 -6.14 -26.25
N SER A 594 20.02 -4.85 -26.10
CA SER A 594 19.63 -4.05 -24.94
C SER A 594 18.12 -3.73 -24.92
N PRO A 595 17.41 -3.99 -23.81
CA PRO A 595 16.02 -3.57 -23.61
C PRO A 595 15.81 -2.05 -23.66
N TRP A 596 16.78 -1.25 -23.21
CA TRP A 596 16.68 0.20 -23.23
C TRP A 596 16.51 0.68 -24.67
N HIS A 597 17.43 0.28 -25.55
CA HIS A 597 17.42 0.60 -26.97
C HIS A 597 16.12 0.15 -27.67
N ARG A 598 15.58 -1.04 -27.35
CA ARG A 598 14.29 -1.51 -27.89
C ARG A 598 13.12 -0.63 -27.45
N SER A 599 13.03 -0.34 -26.14
CA SER A 599 11.92 0.42 -25.56
C SER A 599 11.92 1.89 -26.00
N THR A 600 13.10 2.52 -26.08
CA THR A 600 13.28 3.88 -26.62
C THR A 600 12.85 3.94 -28.09
N ALA A 601 13.29 2.98 -28.92
CA ALA A 601 12.87 2.91 -30.32
C ALA A 601 11.36 2.70 -30.47
N LEU A 602 10.77 1.81 -29.67
CA LEU A 602 9.32 1.59 -29.65
C LEU A 602 8.55 2.87 -29.27
N ARG A 603 9.00 3.61 -28.26
CA ARG A 603 8.41 4.89 -27.86
C ARG A 603 8.48 5.91 -29.00
N VAL A 604 9.64 6.08 -29.63
CA VAL A 604 9.80 6.98 -30.80
C VAL A 604 8.89 6.57 -31.96
N LEU A 605 8.77 5.27 -32.28
CA LEU A 605 7.84 4.77 -33.29
C LEU A 605 6.38 5.11 -32.91
N ALA A 606 6.02 4.99 -31.64
CA ALA A 606 4.69 5.33 -31.13
C ALA A 606 4.40 6.84 -31.19
N ASP A 607 5.42 7.68 -31.04
CA ASP A 607 5.29 9.13 -31.17
C ASP A 607 5.12 9.54 -32.64
N ARG A 608 5.87 8.92 -33.56
CA ARG A 608 5.80 9.20 -35.00
C ARG A 608 4.54 8.65 -35.66
N ARG A 609 4.07 7.47 -35.24
CA ARG A 609 2.95 6.73 -35.84
C ARG A 609 3.06 6.58 -37.36
N ASP A 610 4.28 6.42 -37.86
CA ASP A 610 4.57 6.37 -39.29
C ASP A 610 4.07 5.06 -39.91
N ARG A 611 3.01 5.16 -40.72
CA ARG A 611 2.37 4.02 -41.36
C ARG A 611 3.27 3.29 -42.36
N SER A 612 4.37 3.90 -42.82
CA SER A 612 5.35 3.23 -43.70
C SER A 612 6.03 2.04 -43.01
N ALA A 613 6.05 1.99 -41.67
CA ALA A 613 6.62 0.89 -40.90
C ALA A 613 5.79 -0.42 -40.96
N ILE A 614 4.49 -0.32 -41.22
CA ILE A 614 3.51 -1.41 -41.06
C ILE A 614 3.93 -2.66 -41.85
N THR A 615 4.22 -2.52 -43.15
CA THR A 615 4.55 -3.67 -44.01
C THR A 615 5.78 -4.42 -43.51
N ARG A 616 6.83 -3.71 -43.08
CA ARG A 616 8.07 -4.32 -42.60
C ARG A 616 7.85 -4.99 -41.24
N LEU A 617 7.15 -4.33 -40.32
CA LEU A 617 6.85 -4.86 -39.00
C LEU A 617 5.98 -6.11 -39.06
N THR A 618 4.91 -6.11 -39.88
CA THR A 618 4.10 -7.32 -40.14
C THR A 618 4.97 -8.47 -40.67
N GLY A 619 5.91 -8.17 -41.58
CA GLY A 619 6.85 -9.16 -42.10
C GLY A 619 7.81 -9.73 -41.04
N ILE A 620 8.23 -8.91 -40.05
CA ILE A 620 9.09 -9.36 -38.94
C ILE A 620 8.30 -10.28 -38.01
N VAL A 621 7.08 -9.88 -37.60
CA VAL A 621 6.23 -10.72 -36.73
C VAL A 621 5.97 -12.08 -37.38
N GLY A 622 5.71 -12.14 -38.69
CA GLY A 622 5.45 -13.42 -39.36
C GLY A 622 6.67 -14.32 -39.62
N LYS A 623 7.91 -13.86 -39.39
CA LYS A 623 9.15 -14.57 -39.76
C LYS A 623 10.13 -14.78 -38.61
N THR A 624 9.84 -14.26 -37.43
CA THR A 624 10.73 -14.30 -36.27
C THR A 624 9.96 -14.81 -35.05
N GLU A 625 10.68 -15.10 -33.97
CA GLU A 625 10.12 -15.55 -32.69
C GLU A 625 10.77 -14.77 -31.54
N GLY A 626 10.35 -15.04 -30.30
CA GLY A 626 10.93 -14.46 -29.10
C GLY A 626 10.75 -12.94 -29.01
N THR A 627 11.74 -12.28 -28.40
CA THR A 627 11.69 -10.84 -28.15
C THR A 627 11.64 -10.01 -29.44
N VAL A 628 12.25 -10.47 -30.54
CA VAL A 628 12.22 -9.75 -31.83
C VAL A 628 10.79 -9.66 -32.38
N ALA A 629 10.09 -10.80 -32.45
CA ALA A 629 8.71 -10.84 -32.91
C ALA A 629 7.78 -10.04 -32.00
N LEU A 630 8.00 -10.14 -30.68
CA LEU A 630 7.19 -9.44 -29.69
C LEU A 630 7.35 -7.91 -29.77
N ASN A 631 8.59 -7.40 -29.89
CA ASN A 631 8.82 -5.97 -30.07
C ASN A 631 8.29 -5.47 -31.40
N ALA A 632 8.37 -6.27 -32.46
CA ALA A 632 7.76 -5.94 -33.75
C ALA A 632 6.23 -5.88 -33.68
N LEU A 633 5.58 -6.77 -32.91
CA LEU A 633 4.14 -6.74 -32.67
C LEU A 633 3.72 -5.43 -31.97
N TRP A 634 4.45 -5.03 -30.93
CA TRP A 634 4.18 -3.78 -30.21
C TRP A 634 4.41 -2.55 -31.09
N ALA A 635 5.50 -2.51 -31.85
CA ALA A 635 5.77 -1.45 -32.80
C ALA A 635 4.71 -1.37 -33.90
N LEU A 636 4.21 -2.53 -34.36
CA LEU A 636 3.14 -2.59 -35.36
C LEU A 636 1.85 -1.99 -34.79
N ASN A 637 1.50 -2.33 -33.54
CA ASN A 637 0.37 -1.74 -32.83
C ASN A 637 0.52 -0.22 -32.70
N ALA A 638 1.67 0.25 -32.21
CA ALA A 638 1.99 1.66 -32.07
C ALA A 638 1.92 2.44 -33.40
N SER A 639 2.23 1.78 -34.52
CA SER A 639 2.17 2.35 -35.87
C SER A 639 0.76 2.28 -36.50
N GLY A 640 -0.24 1.75 -35.79
CA GLY A 640 -1.62 1.61 -36.27
C GLY A 640 -1.85 0.44 -37.23
N GLY A 641 -0.95 -0.55 -37.26
CA GLY A 641 -1.03 -1.73 -38.12
C GLY A 641 -1.72 -2.96 -37.52
N PHE A 642 -2.19 -2.87 -36.27
CA PHE A 642 -2.86 -3.99 -35.59
C PHE A 642 -4.34 -4.09 -35.99
N THR A 643 -4.64 -4.91 -37.00
CA THR A 643 -5.98 -5.11 -37.55
C THR A 643 -6.61 -6.43 -37.07
N PRO A 644 -7.95 -6.59 -37.14
CA PRO A 644 -8.61 -7.86 -36.81
C PRO A 644 -8.07 -9.06 -37.58
N GLN A 645 -7.82 -8.89 -38.89
CA GLN A 645 -7.29 -9.97 -39.75
C GLN A 645 -5.85 -10.34 -39.37
N PHE A 646 -5.03 -9.35 -39.03
CA PHE A 646 -3.67 -9.59 -38.55
C PHE A 646 -3.70 -10.35 -37.21
N ALA A 647 -4.49 -9.86 -36.25
CA ALA A 647 -4.62 -10.48 -34.94
C ALA A 647 -5.09 -11.94 -35.07
N GLU A 648 -6.14 -12.21 -35.85
CA GLU A 648 -6.62 -13.57 -36.10
C GLU A 648 -5.53 -14.47 -36.70
N ASN A 649 -4.76 -13.98 -37.68
CA ASN A 649 -3.68 -14.74 -38.28
C ASN A 649 -2.58 -15.10 -37.26
N VAL A 650 -2.19 -14.16 -36.40
CA VAL A 650 -1.19 -14.41 -35.35
C VAL A 650 -1.70 -15.42 -34.34
N LEU A 651 -2.95 -15.27 -33.87
CA LEU A 651 -3.57 -16.19 -32.90
C LEU A 651 -3.66 -17.63 -33.42
N ARG A 652 -3.83 -17.83 -34.73
CA ARG A 652 -3.94 -19.15 -35.34
C ARG A 652 -2.59 -19.81 -35.64
N ASN A 653 -1.58 -19.00 -36.01
CA ASN A 653 -0.40 -19.52 -36.71
C ASN A 653 0.94 -19.22 -36.02
N HIS A 654 1.01 -18.26 -35.09
CA HIS A 654 2.29 -17.88 -34.50
C HIS A 654 2.70 -18.86 -33.38
N PRO A 655 3.93 -19.42 -33.40
CA PRO A 655 4.34 -20.43 -32.42
C PRO A 655 4.72 -19.85 -31.04
N ASP A 656 5.18 -18.60 -30.99
CA ASP A 656 5.61 -17.97 -29.75
C ASP A 656 4.44 -17.58 -28.83
N SER A 657 4.43 -18.13 -27.62
CA SER A 657 3.34 -17.93 -26.66
C SER A 657 3.26 -16.51 -26.08
N HIS A 658 4.36 -15.76 -26.04
CA HIS A 658 4.34 -14.35 -25.61
C HIS A 658 3.72 -13.46 -26.68
N VAL A 659 4.05 -13.70 -27.96
CA VAL A 659 3.42 -13.01 -29.09
C VAL A 659 1.92 -13.28 -29.13
N VAL A 660 1.51 -14.54 -28.93
CA VAL A 660 0.09 -14.93 -28.85
C VAL A 660 -0.59 -14.25 -27.65
N SER A 661 0.01 -14.31 -26.46
CA SER A 661 -0.55 -13.67 -25.25
C SER A 661 -0.74 -12.16 -25.44
N TRP A 662 0.25 -11.45 -25.99
CA TRP A 662 0.12 -10.03 -26.27
C TRP A 662 -0.90 -9.71 -27.36
N THR A 663 -1.03 -10.58 -28.36
CA THR A 663 -2.08 -10.44 -29.38
C THR A 663 -3.47 -10.56 -28.76
N ILE A 664 -3.67 -11.46 -27.78
CA ILE A 664 -4.93 -11.56 -27.03
C ILE A 664 -5.21 -10.29 -26.25
N ARG A 665 -4.21 -9.75 -25.53
CA ARG A 665 -4.35 -8.49 -24.76
C ARG A 665 -4.72 -7.32 -25.66
N LEU A 666 -3.97 -7.11 -26.74
CA LEU A 666 -4.20 -6.02 -27.69
C LEU A 666 -5.53 -6.19 -28.43
N ALA A 667 -5.89 -7.40 -28.87
CA ALA A 667 -7.18 -7.66 -29.50
C ALA A 667 -8.34 -7.30 -28.55
N THR A 668 -8.20 -7.61 -27.27
CA THR A 668 -9.21 -7.27 -26.27
C THR A 668 -9.29 -5.77 -26.03
N ASP A 669 -8.17 -5.09 -25.79
CA ASP A 669 -8.14 -3.67 -25.45
C ASP A 669 -8.40 -2.74 -26.65
N GLU A 670 -8.02 -3.14 -27.86
CA GLU A 670 -8.07 -2.30 -29.07
C GLU A 670 -9.25 -2.62 -30.00
N LEU A 671 -9.59 -3.92 -30.15
CA LEU A 671 -10.53 -4.37 -31.18
C LEU A 671 -11.89 -4.76 -30.61
N LEU A 672 -11.93 -5.55 -29.53
CA LEU A 672 -13.20 -5.97 -28.92
C LEU A 672 -13.95 -4.82 -28.22
N THR A 673 -13.25 -3.77 -27.83
CA THR A 673 -13.85 -2.53 -27.32
C THR A 673 -14.30 -1.58 -28.43
N ASN A 674 -13.95 -1.86 -29.70
CA ASN A 674 -14.32 -1.02 -30.83
C ASN A 674 -15.65 -1.49 -31.43
N PRO A 675 -16.72 -0.68 -31.41
CA PRO A 675 -18.04 -1.08 -31.89
C PRO A 675 -18.09 -1.33 -33.41
N ASN A 676 -17.06 -0.96 -34.17
CA ASN A 676 -16.98 -1.15 -35.61
C ASN A 676 -16.29 -2.47 -36.02
N VAL A 677 -15.87 -3.30 -35.07
CA VAL A 677 -15.23 -4.60 -35.33
C VAL A 677 -16.23 -5.71 -35.03
N ASP A 678 -16.40 -6.66 -35.96
CA ASP A 678 -17.12 -7.91 -35.65
C ASP A 678 -16.25 -8.76 -34.70
N PRO A 679 -16.70 -9.00 -33.45
CA PRO A 679 -15.88 -9.71 -32.47
C PRO A 679 -15.80 -11.22 -32.75
N LYS A 680 -16.72 -11.79 -33.55
CA LYS A 680 -16.89 -13.24 -33.69
C LYS A 680 -15.61 -13.99 -34.13
N PRO A 681 -14.83 -13.53 -35.12
CA PRO A 681 -13.63 -14.26 -35.53
C PRO A 681 -12.57 -14.33 -34.42
N LEU A 682 -12.39 -13.23 -33.68
CA LEU A 682 -11.44 -13.14 -32.57
C LEU A 682 -11.90 -13.99 -31.39
N LEU A 683 -13.19 -13.92 -31.03
CA LEU A 683 -13.77 -14.76 -29.98
C LEU A 683 -13.65 -16.25 -30.30
N THR A 684 -13.88 -16.63 -31.57
CA THR A 684 -13.67 -18.02 -32.04
C THR A 684 -12.20 -18.44 -31.89
N ALA A 685 -11.25 -17.54 -32.23
CA ALA A 685 -9.83 -17.82 -32.02
C ALA A 685 -9.47 -17.95 -30.53
N PHE A 686 -10.08 -17.14 -29.65
CA PHE A 686 -9.87 -17.22 -28.20
C PHE A 686 -10.35 -18.55 -27.62
N VAL A 687 -11.54 -19.03 -28.01
CA VAL A 687 -12.07 -20.33 -27.59
C VAL A 687 -11.17 -21.47 -28.06
N ASN A 688 -10.75 -21.46 -29.33
CA ASN A 688 -9.83 -22.48 -29.86
C ASN A 688 -8.49 -22.48 -29.12
N LEU A 689 -7.94 -21.31 -28.80
CA LEU A 689 -6.70 -21.19 -28.03
C LEU A 689 -6.88 -21.66 -26.60
N ALA A 690 -8.00 -21.30 -25.95
CA ALA A 690 -8.34 -21.75 -24.60
C ALA A 690 -8.42 -23.27 -24.49
N GLN A 691 -8.82 -23.95 -25.57
CA GLN A 691 -8.89 -25.41 -25.64
C GLN A 691 -7.54 -26.08 -25.92
N THR A 692 -6.69 -25.46 -26.74
CA THR A 692 -5.52 -26.14 -27.34
C THR A 692 -4.17 -25.73 -26.75
N THR A 693 -4.08 -24.55 -26.13
CA THR A 693 -2.81 -24.00 -25.67
C THR A 693 -2.20 -24.81 -24.53
N GLN A 694 -0.89 -25.01 -24.58
CA GLN A 694 -0.10 -25.61 -23.49
C GLN A 694 0.59 -24.55 -22.62
N SER A 695 0.47 -23.26 -22.98
CA SER A 695 1.15 -22.17 -22.28
C SER A 695 0.25 -21.57 -21.20
N VAL A 696 0.70 -21.66 -19.94
CA VAL A 696 0.05 -21.01 -18.79
C VAL A 696 -0.05 -19.49 -18.97
N HIS A 697 0.88 -18.87 -19.69
CA HIS A 697 0.83 -17.43 -19.98
C HIS A 697 -0.35 -17.07 -20.90
N VAL A 698 -0.61 -17.90 -21.91
CA VAL A 698 -1.75 -17.73 -22.82
C VAL A 698 -3.06 -17.94 -22.05
N ARG A 699 -3.16 -18.99 -21.22
CA ARG A 699 -4.34 -19.25 -20.38
C ARG A 699 -4.61 -18.12 -19.39
N SER A 700 -3.58 -17.64 -18.71
CA SER A 700 -3.65 -16.50 -17.80
C SER A 700 -4.16 -15.24 -18.50
N GLN A 701 -3.63 -14.92 -19.68
CA GLN A 701 -4.10 -13.75 -20.45
C GLN A 701 -5.52 -13.94 -21.01
N LEU A 702 -5.91 -15.15 -21.42
CA LEU A 702 -7.30 -15.44 -21.82
C LEU A 702 -8.26 -15.23 -20.65
N ALA A 703 -7.91 -15.67 -19.44
CA ALA A 703 -8.73 -15.43 -18.24
C ALA A 703 -8.85 -13.92 -17.92
N CYS A 704 -7.74 -13.17 -18.01
CA CYS A 704 -7.77 -11.70 -17.87
C CYS A 704 -8.68 -11.04 -18.93
N SER A 705 -8.62 -11.54 -20.16
CA SER A 705 -9.36 -10.98 -21.31
C SER A 705 -10.83 -11.34 -21.27
N ALA A 706 -11.19 -12.54 -20.79
CA ALA A 706 -12.57 -12.99 -20.65
C ALA A 706 -13.39 -12.07 -19.74
N ARG A 707 -12.78 -11.54 -18.66
CA ARG A 707 -13.39 -10.51 -17.79
C ARG A 707 -13.74 -9.21 -18.53
N ARG A 708 -13.09 -8.92 -19.65
CA ARG A 708 -13.22 -7.67 -20.41
C ARG A 708 -14.08 -7.81 -21.67
N ILE A 709 -14.50 -9.03 -22.01
CA ILE A 709 -15.47 -9.27 -23.08
C ILE A 709 -16.82 -8.68 -22.63
N SER A 710 -17.55 -8.02 -23.53
CA SER A 710 -18.77 -7.29 -23.18
C SER A 710 -19.98 -8.18 -22.93
N ASP A 711 -20.02 -9.39 -23.47
CA ASP A 711 -21.13 -10.33 -23.32
C ASP A 711 -20.75 -11.58 -22.53
N ALA A 712 -21.62 -11.95 -21.58
CA ALA A 712 -21.39 -13.09 -20.69
C ALA A 712 -21.27 -14.42 -21.45
N SER A 713 -22.10 -14.65 -22.47
CA SER A 713 -22.08 -15.89 -23.26
C SER A 713 -20.71 -16.16 -23.88
N SER A 714 -20.14 -15.19 -24.59
CA SER A 714 -18.83 -15.36 -25.24
C SER A 714 -17.69 -15.46 -24.24
N ALA A 715 -17.74 -14.69 -23.15
CA ALA A 715 -16.78 -14.82 -22.06
C ALA A 715 -16.81 -16.24 -21.47
N MET A 716 -18.00 -16.79 -21.21
CA MET A 716 -18.17 -18.11 -20.63
C MET A 716 -17.78 -19.24 -21.57
N LEU A 717 -17.85 -19.07 -22.90
CA LEU A 717 -17.29 -20.04 -23.84
C LEU A 717 -15.76 -20.14 -23.71
N VAL A 718 -15.06 -19.03 -23.51
CA VAL A 718 -13.61 -19.05 -23.25
C VAL A 718 -13.32 -19.71 -21.90
N ILE A 719 -14.06 -19.32 -20.85
CA ILE A 719 -13.89 -19.90 -19.51
C ILE A 719 -14.16 -21.40 -19.49
N LYS A 720 -15.19 -21.87 -20.21
CA LYS A 720 -15.56 -23.28 -20.30
C LYS A 720 -14.42 -24.16 -20.80
N GLU A 721 -13.63 -23.67 -21.76
CA GLU A 721 -12.43 -24.37 -22.22
C GLU A 721 -11.27 -24.25 -21.22
N LEU A 722 -11.05 -23.07 -20.63
CA LEU A 722 -9.97 -22.87 -19.64
C LEU A 722 -10.10 -23.78 -18.41
N VAL A 723 -11.32 -24.04 -17.92
CA VAL A 723 -11.53 -24.91 -16.76
C VAL A 723 -11.21 -26.38 -17.01
N THR A 724 -11.00 -26.78 -18.27
CA THR A 724 -10.58 -28.16 -18.63
C THR A 724 -9.10 -28.42 -18.35
N HIS A 725 -8.29 -27.37 -18.16
CA HIS A 725 -6.88 -27.46 -17.80
C HIS A 725 -6.70 -27.78 -16.31
N GLY A 726 -6.82 -29.07 -15.97
CA GLY A 726 -6.67 -29.56 -14.60
C GLY A 726 -5.32 -29.19 -13.96
N GLU A 727 -4.26 -29.01 -14.76
CA GLU A 727 -2.95 -28.57 -14.29
C GLU A 727 -2.97 -27.18 -13.62
N ASP A 728 -3.94 -26.33 -13.95
CA ASP A 728 -4.08 -24.99 -13.37
C ASP A 728 -4.76 -24.99 -12.00
N THR A 729 -5.26 -26.14 -11.52
CA THR A 729 -5.97 -26.23 -10.23
C THR A 729 -5.15 -25.69 -9.07
N ASN A 730 -3.82 -25.91 -9.09
CA ASN A 730 -2.91 -25.43 -8.03
C ASN A 730 -2.05 -24.24 -8.47
N ASP A 731 -2.32 -23.67 -9.64
CA ASP A 731 -1.61 -22.47 -10.10
C ASP A 731 -1.93 -21.27 -9.18
N PRO A 732 -0.94 -20.42 -8.83
CA PRO A 732 -1.16 -19.32 -7.90
C PRO A 732 -2.15 -18.26 -8.37
N HIS A 733 -2.29 -18.03 -9.68
CA HIS A 733 -3.16 -16.97 -10.21
C HIS A 733 -4.36 -17.47 -11.03
N VAL A 734 -4.19 -18.48 -11.89
CA VAL A 734 -5.19 -18.86 -12.91
C VAL A 734 -6.58 -19.18 -12.32
N PRO A 735 -6.73 -19.95 -11.23
CA PRO A 735 -8.04 -20.20 -10.63
C PRO A 735 -8.76 -18.94 -10.16
N LEU A 736 -8.02 -17.94 -9.68
CA LEU A 736 -8.58 -16.66 -9.26
C LEU A 736 -8.91 -15.77 -10.44
N LEU A 737 -8.08 -15.76 -11.50
CA LEU A 737 -8.40 -15.04 -12.74
C LEU A 737 -9.68 -15.56 -13.40
N ILE A 738 -9.82 -16.88 -13.49
CA ILE A 738 -11.04 -17.54 -13.98
C ILE A 738 -12.23 -17.14 -13.10
N TRP A 739 -12.07 -17.18 -11.77
CA TRP A 739 -13.11 -16.75 -10.85
C TRP A 739 -13.50 -15.29 -11.07
N TRP A 740 -12.55 -14.35 -11.20
CA TRP A 740 -12.88 -12.94 -11.39
C TRP A 740 -13.47 -12.63 -12.76
N ALA A 741 -13.17 -13.42 -13.78
CA ALA A 741 -13.90 -13.37 -15.05
C ALA A 741 -15.36 -13.80 -14.86
N ILE A 742 -15.61 -14.94 -14.19
CA ILE A 742 -16.96 -15.40 -13.85
C ILE A 742 -17.71 -14.36 -13.01
N GLU A 743 -17.10 -13.90 -11.91
CA GLU A 743 -17.71 -13.00 -10.94
C GLU A 743 -18.17 -11.68 -11.58
N SER A 744 -17.42 -11.17 -12.55
CA SER A 744 -17.77 -9.92 -13.24
C SER A 744 -19.12 -9.95 -13.97
N PHE A 745 -19.66 -11.14 -14.27
CA PHE A 745 -20.98 -11.32 -14.87
C PHE A 745 -22.03 -11.84 -13.89
N MET A 746 -21.66 -12.20 -12.66
CA MET A 746 -22.59 -12.79 -11.69
C MET A 746 -23.63 -11.81 -11.15
N GLU A 747 -23.35 -10.50 -11.20
CA GLU A 747 -24.30 -9.48 -10.74
C GLU A 747 -25.46 -9.28 -11.71
N ASP A 748 -25.18 -9.30 -13.00
CA ASP A 748 -26.14 -8.95 -14.04
C ASP A 748 -26.65 -10.17 -14.81
N ASP A 749 -25.85 -11.22 -15.02
CA ASP A 749 -26.13 -12.36 -15.92
C ASP A 749 -25.83 -13.75 -15.32
N SER A 750 -26.09 -13.92 -14.02
CA SER A 750 -25.87 -15.18 -13.28
C SER A 750 -26.44 -16.45 -13.96
N GLU A 751 -27.59 -16.34 -14.62
CA GLU A 751 -28.25 -17.46 -15.30
C GLU A 751 -27.48 -17.92 -16.54
N THR A 752 -26.98 -16.98 -17.35
CA THR A 752 -26.14 -17.28 -18.52
C THR A 752 -24.82 -17.91 -18.09
N VAL A 753 -24.22 -17.40 -17.00
CA VAL A 753 -23.01 -17.97 -16.43
C VAL A 753 -23.20 -19.44 -16.05
N VAL A 754 -24.21 -19.74 -15.25
CA VAL A 754 -24.49 -21.12 -14.81
C VAL A 754 -24.89 -22.01 -15.98
N SER A 755 -25.79 -21.55 -16.85
CA SER A 755 -26.29 -22.36 -17.96
C SER A 755 -25.26 -22.61 -19.05
N THR A 756 -24.26 -21.76 -19.24
CA THR A 756 -23.18 -22.02 -20.21
C THR A 756 -22.07 -22.87 -19.62
N LEU A 757 -21.63 -22.55 -18.39
CA LEU A 757 -20.49 -23.24 -17.77
C LEU A 757 -20.88 -24.63 -17.26
N LEU A 758 -22.06 -24.79 -16.66
CA LEU A 758 -22.48 -26.02 -15.97
C LEU A 758 -23.57 -26.79 -16.72
N ALA A 759 -23.81 -26.48 -18.00
CA ALA A 759 -24.75 -27.23 -18.85
C ALA A 759 -24.34 -28.69 -19.04
N ASP A 760 -23.04 -28.94 -19.23
CA ASP A 760 -22.53 -30.29 -19.44
C ASP A 760 -22.21 -30.96 -18.11
N GLU A 761 -22.75 -32.15 -17.89
CA GLU A 761 -22.52 -32.93 -16.68
C GLU A 761 -21.00 -33.16 -16.42
N SER A 762 -20.20 -33.33 -17.47
CA SER A 762 -18.75 -33.52 -17.35
C SER A 762 -18.03 -32.31 -16.71
N THR A 763 -18.51 -31.08 -16.95
CA THR A 763 -17.89 -29.87 -16.39
C THR A 763 -17.99 -29.84 -14.88
N TRP A 764 -19.05 -30.40 -14.31
CA TRP A 764 -19.17 -30.54 -12.86
C TRP A 764 -18.05 -31.38 -12.26
N TYR A 765 -17.49 -32.36 -12.96
CA TYR A 765 -16.44 -33.22 -12.41
C TYR A 765 -15.01 -32.69 -12.64
N LEU A 766 -14.84 -31.56 -13.30
CA LEU A 766 -13.52 -30.96 -13.51
C LEU A 766 -12.92 -30.49 -12.17
N GLU A 767 -11.64 -30.77 -11.97
CA GLU A 767 -10.94 -30.53 -10.70
C GLU A 767 -10.97 -29.05 -10.29
N LEU A 768 -10.71 -28.14 -11.24
CA LEU A 768 -10.73 -26.70 -11.01
C LEU A 768 -12.14 -26.22 -10.62
N VAL A 769 -13.18 -26.74 -11.28
CA VAL A 769 -14.59 -26.42 -10.98
C VAL A 769 -14.95 -26.85 -9.56
N GLN A 770 -14.62 -28.10 -9.21
CA GLN A 770 -14.92 -28.73 -7.93
C GLN A 770 -14.12 -28.16 -6.76
N THR A 771 -12.92 -27.62 -7.02
CA THR A 771 -12.02 -27.10 -5.99
C THR A 771 -12.23 -25.61 -5.76
N HIS A 772 -12.48 -24.84 -6.81
CA HIS A 772 -12.41 -23.37 -6.75
C HIS A 772 -13.69 -22.63 -7.14
N LEU A 773 -14.52 -23.17 -8.02
CA LEU A 773 -15.57 -22.36 -8.66
C LEU A 773 -16.96 -22.58 -8.06
N VAL A 774 -17.36 -23.83 -7.83
CA VAL A 774 -18.73 -24.16 -7.39
C VAL A 774 -19.08 -23.48 -6.05
N ASP A 775 -18.15 -23.51 -5.09
CA ASP A 775 -18.28 -22.80 -3.80
C ASP A 775 -18.45 -21.29 -4.03
N ARG A 776 -17.49 -20.68 -4.73
CA ARG A 776 -17.46 -19.24 -4.98
C ARG A 776 -18.72 -18.74 -5.69
N MET A 777 -19.19 -19.49 -6.70
CA MET A 777 -20.44 -19.18 -7.42
C MET A 777 -21.64 -19.23 -6.48
N MET A 778 -21.80 -20.31 -5.71
CA MET A 778 -22.89 -20.43 -4.73
C MET A 778 -22.82 -19.28 -3.71
N LYS A 779 -21.65 -19.03 -3.14
CA LYS A 779 -21.42 -17.94 -2.18
C LYS A 779 -21.78 -16.57 -2.75
N ARG A 780 -21.39 -16.28 -4.00
CA ARG A 780 -21.70 -15.01 -4.66
C ARG A 780 -23.20 -14.81 -4.87
N LEU A 781 -23.92 -15.88 -5.22
CA LEU A 781 -25.37 -15.85 -5.43
C LEU A 781 -26.11 -15.59 -4.12
N ILE A 782 -25.71 -16.27 -3.05
CA ILE A 782 -26.35 -16.16 -1.74
C ILE A 782 -26.09 -14.80 -1.10
N LEU A 783 -24.84 -14.33 -1.10
CA LEU A 783 -24.48 -13.04 -0.49
C LEU A 783 -25.15 -11.83 -1.15
N SER A 784 -25.59 -11.95 -2.40
CA SER A 784 -26.37 -10.91 -3.07
C SER A 784 -27.77 -10.72 -2.46
N GLY A 785 -28.39 -11.80 -1.97
CA GLY A 785 -29.76 -11.81 -1.45
C GLY A 785 -30.85 -11.51 -2.49
N LYS A 786 -30.50 -11.20 -3.75
CA LYS A 786 -31.47 -10.92 -4.82
C LYS A 786 -32.22 -12.17 -5.24
N GLN A 787 -33.54 -12.06 -5.43
CA GLN A 787 -34.42 -13.13 -5.90
C GLN A 787 -33.88 -13.85 -7.16
N LYS A 788 -33.39 -13.09 -8.15
CA LYS A 788 -32.79 -13.65 -9.38
C LYS A 788 -31.65 -14.62 -9.05
N HIS A 789 -30.74 -14.22 -8.17
CA HIS A 789 -29.57 -15.01 -7.82
C HIS A 789 -29.93 -16.22 -6.96
N LEU A 790 -30.91 -16.08 -6.07
CA LEU A 790 -31.43 -17.21 -5.28
C LEU A 790 -32.12 -18.26 -6.17
N ASN A 791 -32.83 -17.83 -7.23
CA ASN A 791 -33.37 -18.75 -8.24
C ASN A 791 -32.25 -19.42 -9.05
N THR A 792 -31.19 -18.70 -9.42
CA THR A 792 -30.00 -19.30 -10.06
C THR A 792 -29.32 -20.31 -9.13
N ALA A 793 -29.26 -20.06 -7.82
CA ALA A 793 -28.74 -21.01 -6.85
C ALA A 793 -29.60 -22.29 -6.78
N ALA A 794 -30.93 -22.16 -6.88
CA ALA A 794 -31.82 -23.31 -6.99
C ALA A 794 -31.53 -24.13 -8.25
N ALA A 795 -31.32 -23.47 -9.39
CA ALA A 795 -30.94 -24.13 -10.64
C ALA A 795 -29.59 -24.88 -10.53
N MET A 796 -28.60 -24.35 -9.80
CA MET A 796 -27.36 -25.09 -9.52
C MET A 796 -27.60 -26.36 -8.70
N PHE A 797 -28.47 -26.32 -7.68
CA PHE A 797 -28.83 -27.53 -6.93
C PHE A 797 -29.56 -28.56 -7.79
N ASP A 798 -30.47 -28.11 -8.66
CA ASP A 798 -31.21 -29.00 -9.55
C ASP A 798 -30.34 -29.60 -10.67
N GLY A 799 -29.33 -28.87 -11.13
CA GLY A 799 -28.35 -29.32 -12.13
C GLY A 799 -27.21 -30.17 -11.57
N ALA A 800 -27.06 -30.27 -10.25
CA ALA A 800 -26.01 -31.08 -9.64
C ALA A 800 -26.22 -32.58 -9.97
N PRO A 801 -25.22 -33.26 -10.57
CA PRO A 801 -25.43 -34.61 -11.09
C PRO A 801 -25.50 -35.69 -10.01
N ASP A 802 -24.92 -35.43 -8.82
CA ASP A 802 -24.86 -36.40 -7.73
C ASP A 802 -24.95 -35.76 -6.32
N LYS A 803 -25.03 -36.64 -5.31
CA LYS A 803 -25.07 -36.24 -3.89
C LYS A 803 -23.77 -35.56 -3.42
N SER A 804 -22.64 -35.89 -4.01
CA SER A 804 -21.34 -35.30 -3.64
C SER A 804 -21.30 -33.83 -4.02
N THR A 805 -21.68 -33.52 -5.25
CA THR A 805 -21.73 -32.18 -5.82
C THR A 805 -22.78 -31.32 -5.12
N SER A 806 -23.99 -31.85 -4.95
CA SER A 806 -25.03 -31.15 -4.18
C SER A 806 -24.64 -30.93 -2.71
N GLY A 807 -23.87 -31.85 -2.10
CA GLY A 807 -23.29 -31.68 -0.77
C GLY A 807 -22.28 -30.54 -0.67
N LYS A 808 -21.45 -30.34 -1.70
CA LYS A 808 -20.53 -29.19 -1.78
C LYS A 808 -21.28 -27.87 -1.94
N LEU A 809 -22.28 -27.82 -2.83
CA LEU A 809 -23.18 -26.67 -2.96
C LEU A 809 -23.85 -26.34 -1.63
N MET A 810 -24.35 -27.34 -0.90
CA MET A 810 -24.94 -27.18 0.42
C MET A 810 -23.96 -26.61 1.44
N THR A 811 -22.72 -27.11 1.44
CA THR A 811 -21.67 -26.62 2.35
C THR A 811 -21.37 -25.13 2.08
N ALA A 812 -21.21 -24.73 0.82
CA ALA A 812 -20.97 -23.35 0.44
C ALA A 812 -22.19 -22.45 0.75
N PHE A 813 -23.40 -22.94 0.48
CA PHE A 813 -24.66 -22.27 0.81
C PHE A 813 -24.74 -21.96 2.32
N GLU A 814 -24.51 -22.96 3.17
CA GLU A 814 -24.55 -22.80 4.62
C GLU A 814 -23.47 -21.86 5.16
N ALA A 815 -22.25 -21.96 4.62
CA ALA A 815 -21.14 -21.08 4.99
C ALA A 815 -21.43 -19.61 4.64
N SER A 816 -22.19 -19.37 3.58
CA SER A 816 -22.55 -18.02 3.11
C SER A 816 -23.64 -17.35 3.96
N LEU A 817 -24.39 -18.13 4.73
CA LEU A 817 -25.52 -17.68 5.54
C LEU A 817 -25.19 -17.47 7.02
N GLN A 818 -23.92 -17.64 7.41
CA GLN A 818 -23.51 -17.40 8.78
C GLN A 818 -23.82 -15.95 9.18
N GLY A 819 -24.65 -15.75 10.21
CA GLY A 819 -25.12 -14.43 10.63
C GLY A 819 -26.25 -13.80 9.79
N GLN A 820 -26.84 -14.50 8.82
CA GLN A 820 -27.95 -14.00 7.99
C GLN A 820 -29.27 -14.77 8.20
N SER A 821 -30.40 -14.06 8.09
CA SER A 821 -31.74 -14.67 8.18
C SER A 821 -32.08 -15.47 6.92
N LEU A 822 -32.79 -16.59 7.10
CA LEU A 822 -33.38 -17.37 6.00
C LEU A 822 -34.82 -16.98 5.66
N ALA A 823 -35.37 -15.95 6.29
CA ALA A 823 -36.73 -15.51 5.98
C ALA A 823 -36.80 -15.01 4.52
N GLY A 824 -37.74 -15.57 3.75
CA GLY A 824 -37.98 -15.15 2.36
C GLY A 824 -37.16 -15.87 1.28
N LEU A 825 -36.59 -17.05 1.57
CA LEU A 825 -36.04 -17.89 0.49
C LEU A 825 -37.13 -18.24 -0.54
N PRO A 826 -36.81 -18.24 -1.85
CA PRO A 826 -37.74 -18.67 -2.89
C PRO A 826 -38.20 -20.11 -2.67
N GLU A 827 -39.47 -20.42 -2.93
CA GLU A 827 -40.00 -21.79 -2.82
C GLU A 827 -39.19 -22.80 -3.65
N GLN A 828 -38.72 -22.37 -4.83
CA GLN A 828 -37.86 -23.17 -5.70
C GLN A 828 -36.56 -23.58 -5.01
N LEU A 829 -35.90 -22.63 -4.33
CA LEU A 829 -34.67 -22.89 -3.60
C LEU A 829 -34.92 -23.80 -2.39
N VAL A 830 -36.02 -23.58 -1.66
CA VAL A 830 -36.40 -24.47 -0.54
C VAL A 830 -36.63 -25.90 -1.02
N ALA A 831 -37.33 -26.08 -2.15
CA ALA A 831 -37.56 -27.39 -2.75
C ALA A 831 -36.24 -28.06 -3.19
N ALA A 832 -35.35 -27.30 -3.84
CA ALA A 832 -34.05 -27.78 -4.29
C ALA A 832 -33.16 -28.20 -3.10
N LEU A 833 -33.12 -27.41 -2.02
CA LEU A 833 -32.41 -27.75 -0.78
C LEU A 833 -32.93 -29.04 -0.17
N LYS A 834 -34.26 -29.23 -0.11
CA LYS A 834 -34.88 -30.47 0.38
C LYS A 834 -34.46 -31.69 -0.46
N LYS A 835 -34.48 -31.56 -1.78
CA LYS A 835 -34.04 -32.61 -2.72
C LYS A 835 -32.56 -32.95 -2.57
N ALA A 836 -31.72 -31.94 -2.28
CA ALA A 836 -30.30 -32.08 -2.00
C ALA A 836 -29.98 -32.67 -0.60
N GLY A 837 -31.00 -33.04 0.18
CA GLY A 837 -30.83 -33.67 1.51
C GLY A 837 -31.27 -32.80 2.69
N GLY A 838 -31.84 -31.61 2.45
CA GLY A 838 -32.42 -30.73 3.47
C GLY A 838 -31.41 -29.90 4.26
N GLY A 839 -30.11 -30.03 3.97
CA GLY A 839 -29.04 -29.34 4.66
C GLY A 839 -28.80 -29.84 6.09
N SER A 840 -27.83 -29.23 6.76
CA SER A 840 -27.51 -29.52 8.16
C SER A 840 -28.65 -29.11 9.07
N ILE A 841 -28.68 -29.68 10.28
CA ILE A 841 -29.62 -29.27 11.33
C ILE A 841 -29.56 -27.76 11.58
N LYS A 842 -28.40 -27.11 11.42
CA LYS A 842 -28.22 -25.66 11.55
C LYS A 842 -29.06 -24.91 10.52
N LEU A 843 -29.04 -25.37 9.27
CA LEU A 843 -29.84 -24.78 8.21
C LEU A 843 -31.34 -24.99 8.46
N GLN A 844 -31.73 -26.21 8.86
CA GLN A 844 -33.12 -26.54 9.14
C GLN A 844 -33.70 -25.73 10.31
N VAL A 845 -32.89 -25.48 11.36
CA VAL A 845 -33.23 -24.54 12.44
C VAL A 845 -33.42 -23.14 11.89
N ARG A 846 -32.53 -22.65 11.01
CA ARG A 846 -32.68 -21.34 10.38
C ARG A 846 -33.96 -21.24 9.52
N GLN A 847 -34.40 -22.35 8.93
CA GLN A 847 -35.65 -22.44 8.14
C GLN A 847 -36.91 -22.49 9.02
N GLY A 848 -36.77 -22.60 10.33
CA GLY A 848 -37.91 -22.70 11.25
C GLY A 848 -38.55 -24.10 11.28
N ILE A 849 -37.84 -25.15 10.85
CA ILE A 849 -38.35 -26.53 10.90
C ILE A 849 -38.44 -26.96 12.37
N ALA A 850 -39.66 -27.25 12.84
CA ALA A 850 -39.95 -27.50 14.25
C ALA A 850 -39.15 -28.69 14.80
N GLU A 851 -39.06 -29.80 14.07
CA GLU A 851 -38.34 -30.99 14.49
C GLU A 851 -36.82 -30.73 14.62
N ALA A 852 -36.27 -29.87 13.77
CA ALA A 852 -34.86 -29.49 13.82
C ALA A 852 -34.58 -28.56 15.01
N ILE A 853 -35.49 -27.63 15.33
CA ILE A 853 -35.40 -26.80 16.53
C ILE A 853 -35.44 -27.67 17.79
N GLU A 854 -36.38 -28.62 17.88
CA GLU A 854 -36.44 -29.55 19.01
C GLU A 854 -35.18 -30.40 19.16
N SER A 855 -34.65 -30.90 18.04
CA SER A 855 -33.41 -31.67 18.03
C SER A 855 -32.20 -30.82 18.44
N ALA A 856 -32.11 -29.57 17.97
CA ALA A 856 -31.06 -28.64 18.34
C ALA A 856 -31.11 -28.32 19.84
N ILE A 857 -32.30 -28.06 20.39
CA ILE A 857 -32.52 -27.83 21.82
C ILE A 857 -32.02 -29.02 22.65
N LYS A 858 -32.30 -30.27 22.22
CA LYS A 858 -31.81 -31.47 22.90
C LYS A 858 -30.28 -31.57 22.84
N GLN A 859 -29.68 -31.28 21.69
CA GLN A 859 -28.24 -31.39 21.49
C GLN A 859 -27.43 -30.33 22.25
N ILE A 860 -27.91 -29.08 22.32
CA ILE A 860 -27.20 -28.04 23.09
C ILE A 860 -27.19 -28.35 24.59
N ALA A 861 -28.21 -29.07 25.09
CA ALA A 861 -28.34 -29.46 26.49
C ALA A 861 -27.57 -30.74 26.84
N ASP A 862 -27.14 -31.54 25.87
CA ASP A 862 -26.38 -32.78 26.10
C ASP A 862 -24.88 -32.51 26.11
N ALA A 863 -24.26 -32.63 27.29
CA ALA A 863 -22.83 -32.42 27.49
C ALA A 863 -21.94 -33.43 26.75
N ASN A 864 -22.49 -34.54 26.25
CA ASN A 864 -21.75 -35.54 25.47
C ASN A 864 -21.67 -35.19 23.97
N VAL A 865 -22.42 -34.19 23.51
CA VAL A 865 -22.33 -33.68 22.15
C VAL A 865 -21.07 -32.83 22.00
N ASP A 866 -20.41 -32.94 20.84
CA ASP A 866 -19.22 -32.16 20.52
C ASP A 866 -19.44 -30.65 20.77
N ALA A 867 -18.49 -30.02 21.48
CA ALA A 867 -18.62 -28.64 21.93
C ALA A 867 -18.74 -27.65 20.77
N LYS A 868 -18.08 -27.90 19.64
CA LYS A 868 -18.17 -27.04 18.45
C LYS A 868 -19.57 -27.12 17.84
N LEU A 869 -20.16 -28.31 17.75
CA LEU A 869 -21.54 -28.47 17.30
C LEU A 869 -22.54 -27.78 18.24
N ARG A 870 -22.35 -27.89 19.55
CA ARG A 870 -23.17 -27.18 20.55
C ARG A 870 -23.09 -25.67 20.36
N ILE A 871 -21.89 -25.12 20.23
CA ILE A 871 -21.64 -23.68 19.99
C ILE A 871 -22.34 -23.21 18.71
N ASP A 872 -22.20 -23.96 17.62
CA ASP A 872 -22.85 -23.62 16.35
C ASP A 872 -24.38 -23.57 16.50
N LEU A 873 -24.98 -24.57 17.14
CA LEU A 873 -26.44 -24.64 17.35
C LEU A 873 -26.95 -23.54 18.27
N ILE A 874 -26.23 -23.25 19.37
CA ILE A 874 -26.53 -22.14 20.28
C ILE A 874 -26.54 -20.81 19.52
N THR A 875 -25.52 -20.59 18.70
CA THR A 875 -25.39 -19.39 17.88
C THR A 875 -26.60 -19.24 16.96
N VAL A 876 -26.94 -20.31 16.21
CA VAL A 876 -28.07 -20.31 15.28
C VAL A 876 -29.42 -20.09 15.98
N LEU A 877 -29.65 -20.71 17.14
CA LEU A 877 -30.89 -20.54 17.91
C LEU A 877 -31.04 -19.09 18.42
N GLY A 878 -29.92 -18.44 18.77
CA GLY A 878 -29.87 -17.01 19.10
C GLY A 878 -30.11 -16.09 17.89
N GLU A 879 -29.54 -16.43 16.73
CA GLU A 879 -29.73 -15.70 15.46
C GLU A 879 -31.21 -15.65 15.05
N VAL A 880 -31.91 -16.80 15.10
CA VAL A 880 -33.35 -16.87 14.75
C VAL A 880 -34.30 -16.49 15.88
N LYS A 881 -33.78 -16.13 17.05
CA LYS A 881 -34.55 -15.81 18.26
C LYS A 881 -35.61 -16.88 18.57
N SER A 882 -35.19 -18.15 18.60
CA SER A 882 -36.12 -19.25 18.88
C SER A 882 -36.59 -19.20 20.34
N GLU A 883 -37.81 -18.71 20.57
CA GLU A 883 -38.44 -18.67 21.91
C GLU A 883 -38.51 -20.06 22.56
N GLN A 884 -38.63 -21.12 21.75
CA GLN A 884 -38.62 -22.50 22.24
C GLN A 884 -37.28 -22.90 22.88
N ALA A 885 -36.16 -22.30 22.44
CA ALA A 885 -34.83 -22.61 22.95
C ALA A 885 -34.45 -21.81 24.19
N LEU A 886 -35.16 -20.73 24.50
CA LEU A 886 -34.86 -19.85 25.62
C LEU A 886 -34.72 -20.58 26.97
N PRO A 887 -35.60 -21.55 27.34
CA PRO A 887 -35.42 -22.32 28.57
C PRO A 887 -34.10 -23.10 28.62
N ALA A 888 -33.69 -23.71 27.50
CA ALA A 888 -32.42 -24.45 27.42
C ALA A 888 -31.21 -23.51 27.49
N LEU A 889 -31.26 -22.36 26.79
CA LEU A 889 -30.21 -21.33 26.86
C LEU A 889 -30.05 -20.75 28.28
N LYS A 890 -31.16 -20.51 29.00
CA LYS A 890 -31.13 -20.14 30.42
C LYS A 890 -30.48 -21.22 31.29
N GLY A 891 -30.80 -22.49 31.03
CA GLY A 891 -30.19 -23.63 31.72
C GLY A 891 -28.67 -23.71 31.52
N LEU A 892 -28.20 -23.47 30.29
CA LEU A 892 -26.78 -23.39 29.96
C LEU A 892 -26.10 -22.18 30.63
N LEU A 893 -26.72 -20.99 30.58
CA LEU A 893 -26.22 -19.81 31.26
C LEU A 893 -26.03 -20.05 32.77
N ALA A 894 -26.94 -20.81 33.38
CA ALA A 894 -26.90 -21.13 34.80
C ALA A 894 -25.82 -22.15 35.18
N ASN A 895 -25.55 -23.16 34.32
CA ASN A 895 -24.85 -24.38 34.75
C ASN A 895 -23.68 -24.83 33.86
N GLU A 896 -23.52 -24.30 32.65
CA GLU A 896 -22.52 -24.79 31.69
C GLU A 896 -21.09 -24.64 32.22
N PRO A 897 -20.32 -25.74 32.34
CA PRO A 897 -18.93 -25.70 32.80
C PRO A 897 -17.92 -25.34 31.70
N ASP A 898 -18.23 -25.57 30.42
CA ASP A 898 -17.33 -25.22 29.32
C ASP A 898 -17.40 -23.71 29.02
N ASN A 899 -16.25 -23.03 29.13
CA ASN A 899 -16.18 -21.58 28.96
C ASN A 899 -16.53 -21.12 27.53
N ALA A 900 -16.16 -21.89 26.50
CA ALA A 900 -16.42 -21.51 25.11
C ALA A 900 -17.92 -21.64 24.78
N VAL A 901 -18.57 -22.72 25.25
CA VAL A 901 -20.01 -22.91 25.14
C VAL A 901 -20.78 -21.83 25.91
N LEU A 902 -20.33 -21.51 27.14
CA LEU A 902 -20.95 -20.48 27.97
C LEU A 902 -20.82 -19.07 27.34
N GLN A 903 -19.65 -18.70 26.83
CA GLN A 903 -19.47 -17.41 26.15
C GLN A 903 -20.38 -17.27 24.93
N ASN A 904 -20.52 -18.31 24.11
CA ASN A 904 -21.44 -18.27 22.97
C ASN A 904 -22.91 -18.28 23.41
N THR A 905 -23.24 -18.94 24.52
CA THR A 905 -24.58 -18.86 25.14
C THR A 905 -24.89 -17.43 25.59
N ILE A 906 -23.92 -16.75 26.23
CA ILE A 906 -24.05 -15.35 26.65
C ILE A 906 -24.34 -14.46 25.46
N SER A 907 -23.61 -14.62 24.35
CA SER A 907 -23.84 -13.87 23.10
C SER A 907 -25.20 -14.16 22.48
N ALA A 908 -25.58 -15.44 22.39
CA ALA A 908 -26.86 -15.85 21.81
C ALA A 908 -28.07 -15.35 22.62
N ILE A 909 -27.99 -15.38 23.95
CA ILE A 909 -29.12 -15.00 24.82
C ILE A 909 -29.38 -13.49 24.85
N GLN A 910 -28.43 -12.65 24.41
CA GLN A 910 -28.61 -11.18 24.33
C GLN A 910 -29.76 -10.78 23.41
N SER A 911 -30.09 -11.63 22.41
CA SER A 911 -31.12 -11.35 21.42
C SER A 911 -32.55 -11.43 21.97
N PHE A 912 -32.74 -11.97 23.18
CA PHE A 912 -34.03 -12.17 23.85
C PHE A 912 -34.32 -11.07 24.89
N GLU A 913 -35.60 -10.86 25.22
CA GLU A 913 -36.07 -9.77 26.09
C GLU A 913 -36.60 -10.26 27.45
N ASP A 914 -35.98 -11.28 28.03
CA ASP A 914 -36.45 -11.90 29.27
C ASP A 914 -35.70 -11.39 30.52
N SER A 915 -36.44 -10.95 31.55
CA SER A 915 -35.84 -10.37 32.77
C SER A 915 -35.09 -11.38 33.63
N GLU A 916 -35.44 -12.67 33.58
CA GLU A 916 -34.81 -13.73 34.37
C GLU A 916 -33.36 -13.98 33.96
N ILE A 917 -33.00 -13.67 32.70
CA ILE A 917 -31.61 -13.73 32.20
C ILE A 917 -30.68 -12.92 33.10
N GLY A 918 -31.10 -11.71 33.49
CA GLY A 918 -30.30 -10.84 34.37
C GLY A 918 -30.09 -11.45 35.75
N THR A 919 -31.12 -12.09 36.32
CA THR A 919 -31.03 -12.78 37.61
C THR A 919 -30.06 -13.95 37.56
N ILE A 920 -30.13 -14.79 36.51
CA ILE A 920 -29.25 -15.94 36.33
C ILE A 920 -27.80 -15.49 36.10
N ALA A 921 -27.59 -14.49 35.23
CA ALA A 921 -26.26 -13.96 34.94
C ALA A 921 -25.56 -13.40 36.20
N VAL A 922 -26.31 -12.68 37.06
CA VAL A 922 -25.80 -12.20 38.35
C VAL A 922 -25.37 -13.35 39.26
N GLN A 923 -26.18 -14.42 39.36
CA GLN A 923 -25.85 -15.60 40.17
C GLN A 923 -24.59 -16.33 39.66
N ARG A 924 -24.32 -16.25 38.34
CA ARG A 924 -23.19 -16.92 37.70
C ARG A 924 -21.87 -16.14 37.80
N LEU A 925 -21.90 -14.83 38.04
CA LEU A 925 -20.72 -13.93 38.01
C LEU A 925 -19.53 -14.39 38.87
N SER A 926 -19.79 -14.94 40.05
CA SER A 926 -18.76 -15.37 41.01
C SER A 926 -18.19 -16.77 40.71
N ALA A 927 -18.84 -17.54 39.83
CA ALA A 927 -18.52 -18.94 39.56
C ALA A 927 -17.83 -19.18 38.21
N VAL A 928 -17.38 -18.12 37.52
CA VAL A 928 -16.78 -18.20 36.17
C VAL A 928 -15.38 -17.57 36.12
N SER A 929 -14.65 -17.87 35.04
CA SER A 929 -13.36 -17.26 34.72
C SER A 929 -13.45 -15.74 34.49
N GLU A 930 -12.32 -15.04 34.51
CA GLU A 930 -12.25 -13.59 34.32
C GLU A 930 -12.79 -13.14 32.94
N ASP A 931 -12.41 -13.82 31.87
CA ASP A 931 -12.89 -13.53 30.50
C ASP A 931 -14.42 -13.69 30.36
N THR A 932 -14.97 -14.78 30.93
CA THR A 932 -16.41 -15.04 30.92
C THR A 932 -17.15 -14.06 31.83
N ARG A 933 -16.54 -13.63 32.95
CA ARG A 933 -17.09 -12.60 33.83
C ARG A 933 -17.27 -11.28 33.11
N HIS A 934 -16.30 -10.84 32.29
CA HIS A 934 -16.44 -9.65 31.46
C HIS A 934 -17.58 -9.75 30.45
N SER A 935 -17.78 -10.93 29.86
CA SER A 935 -18.90 -11.19 28.94
C SER A 935 -20.26 -11.11 29.66
N LEU A 936 -20.38 -11.67 30.86
CA LEU A 936 -21.58 -11.56 31.71
C LEU A 936 -21.84 -10.13 32.16
N GLN A 937 -20.81 -9.38 32.55
CA GLN A 937 -20.94 -7.96 32.89
C GLN A 937 -21.44 -7.14 31.70
N SER A 938 -20.91 -7.41 30.50
CA SER A 938 -21.36 -6.76 29.26
C SER A 938 -22.82 -7.10 28.94
N LEU A 939 -23.22 -8.38 29.11
CA LEU A 939 -24.63 -8.79 29.01
C LEU A 939 -25.49 -8.02 30.01
N LEU A 940 -25.13 -7.98 31.29
CA LEU A 940 -25.90 -7.28 32.33
C LEU A 940 -26.02 -5.77 32.08
N ALA A 941 -24.98 -5.15 31.51
CA ALA A 941 -24.96 -3.74 31.14
C ALA A 941 -25.75 -3.43 29.85
N SER A 942 -26.04 -4.44 29.03
CA SER A 942 -26.64 -4.23 27.70
C SER A 942 -28.12 -3.81 27.75
N ARG A 943 -28.84 -4.03 28.86
CA ARG A 943 -30.26 -3.65 29.00
C ARG A 943 -30.59 -3.11 30.40
N PRO A 944 -31.49 -2.11 30.51
CA PRO A 944 -31.89 -1.51 31.79
C PRO A 944 -32.38 -2.54 32.82
N GLN A 945 -33.23 -3.48 32.40
CA GLN A 945 -33.81 -4.50 33.30
C GLN A 945 -32.76 -5.44 33.92
N TRP A 946 -31.69 -5.76 33.19
CA TRP A 946 -30.61 -6.61 33.67
C TRP A 946 -29.60 -5.82 34.52
N SER A 947 -29.38 -4.54 34.17
CA SER A 947 -28.55 -3.63 34.97
C SER A 947 -29.16 -3.37 36.35
N ILE A 948 -30.49 -3.33 36.47
CA ILE A 948 -31.18 -3.24 37.77
C ILE A 948 -30.88 -4.46 38.64
N ALA A 949 -30.88 -5.67 38.07
CA ALA A 949 -30.55 -6.89 38.80
C ALA A 949 -29.10 -6.88 39.32
N LEU A 950 -28.16 -6.39 38.50
CA LEU A 950 -26.76 -6.20 38.90
C LEU A 950 -26.64 -5.17 40.03
N ALA A 951 -27.28 -4.00 39.90
CA ALA A 951 -27.26 -2.95 40.92
C ALA A 951 -27.86 -3.42 42.25
N ALA A 952 -28.94 -4.21 42.21
CA ALA A 952 -29.53 -4.82 43.39
C ALA A 952 -28.55 -5.81 44.07
N ALA A 953 -27.85 -6.64 43.30
CA ALA A 953 -26.88 -7.58 43.85
C ALA A 953 -25.65 -6.90 44.47
N VAL A 954 -25.19 -5.79 43.89
CA VAL A 954 -24.14 -4.93 44.49
C VAL A 954 -24.65 -4.31 45.79
N LYS A 955 -25.86 -3.75 45.79
CA LYS A 955 -26.48 -3.15 46.98
C LYS A 955 -26.65 -4.16 48.12
N ASP A 956 -26.97 -5.41 47.79
CA ASP A 956 -27.17 -6.49 48.76
C ASP A 956 -25.85 -7.20 49.17
N GLU A 957 -24.68 -6.68 48.78
CA GLU A 957 -23.35 -7.28 49.05
C GLU A 957 -23.21 -8.75 48.57
N ARG A 958 -23.98 -9.13 47.53
CA ARG A 958 -23.95 -10.50 46.97
C ARG A 958 -22.82 -10.73 45.95
N LEU A 959 -22.10 -9.69 45.59
CA LEU A 959 -20.97 -9.71 44.67
C LEU A 959 -19.77 -9.10 45.41
N ALA A 960 -18.74 -9.92 45.64
CA ALA A 960 -17.52 -9.53 46.37
C ALA A 960 -16.57 -8.68 45.51
#